data_AF-A0ABD3GW65-F1
#
_entry.id   AF-A0ABD3GW65-F1
#
_cell.length_a   1.000
_cell.length_b   1.000
_cell.length_c   1.000
_cell.angle_alpha   90.00
_cell.angle_beta   90.00
_cell.angle_gamma   90.00
#
_symmetry.space_group_name_H-M   'P 1'
#
loop_
_entity.id
_entity.type
_entity.pdbx_description
1 polymer ?
#
loop_
_entity_poly.entity_id
_entity_poly.type
_entity_poly.pdbx_seq_one_letter_code
_entity_poly.pdbx_strand_id
1 'polypeptide(L)'
;MGPNWKTSYPGKSDLEALERLVSVEPRDLCLEAKIEYCRATRDLQSCGRTVQHLLVSCGHACLCAECSQRCDVCPICRTPITRPESALRLRLYDELVEAGFVPQGREEDLQERGKDGQFLTPDVRRLCSFFDVALDNNLVSLICHYVSEVCMDECAVSSDALISILLDGDVVKDWCKRMAINIISCLREIYSLGPKQMQSKIDVMFKCLRRLEGVEHVLEALDSPMIDSASPSLLEVRNMLEGVRKASQHLEVMSWFTRHRFLEALPSRFANVGLWRAAVKERKSAAVGRAWSDDESIDQSGASSSATLFIEDAIGNLGIGRDDDEEAGRDILDVGRLKQAGLPSSPFRYRRDSGGHTTFSSSSMIYPPDSIRAAVDLLFLEGSSDLILAKKAIFLYYLFDRHWTLTDASWRSTVDDYVKTFGITRPFMLESLLFYLLDDSSDAALEDACRLLPEIVSPNIHPKVAQVLLERGRADIALSVLRSSGRDGRFGVVSKTESAVAVPLSEATTAVRVRLQCGLLTEAYLYQRAHWSRVKTDELRGRASKIRKLDQQGDETRSWSEEMEVLVGEICWFSIRSRLLKDMIELPWLGDEEKIIRKYLFDQAVEDPSSTAGNFLVVFYIQRCRYTEAYVVHRKLCEVEQQFMACSTDEQRIIHCQNACAHRSRIVDACIDLLPQVERQQLRSGLSNDSSPVELGTTTSLDQMDVERLDSAPSPEVNKVLPSPLFQTSPRKNVGRTSLSRQEGKAYPTVSGRVDYFSSILHGTGVMSADITP
;
A
#
# COMPACT_ATOMS: atom_id res chain seq x y z
N MET A 1 25.19 -0.89 40.73
CA MET A 1 24.91 0.10 41.79
C MET A 1 24.08 1.21 41.17
N GLY A 2 22.77 1.19 41.43
CA GLY A 2 21.81 2.09 40.79
C GLY A 2 21.59 3.37 41.61
N PRO A 3 21.19 4.47 40.97
CA PRO A 3 20.60 5.60 41.69
C PRO A 3 19.08 5.42 41.82
N ASN A 4 18.61 5.70 43.04
CA ASN A 4 17.22 5.75 43.50
C ASN A 4 16.31 6.60 42.60
N TRP A 5 15.28 5.97 42.03
CA TRP A 5 13.99 6.62 41.83
C TRP A 5 12.94 5.80 42.56
N LYS A 6 12.13 6.48 43.37
CA LYS A 6 11.02 5.90 44.12
C LYS A 6 10.08 5.19 43.13
N THR A 7 10.13 3.87 43.06
CA THR A 7 8.95 3.04 42.83
C THR A 7 8.11 3.13 44.11
N SER A 8 7.41 4.26 44.32
CA SER A 8 6.31 4.24 45.29
C SER A 8 5.19 3.45 44.63
N TYR A 9 4.89 2.28 45.19
CA TYR A 9 3.56 1.71 45.04
C TYR A 9 2.55 2.82 45.35
N PRO A 10 1.50 3.02 44.54
CA PRO A 10 0.53 4.06 44.80
C PRO A 10 -0.03 3.85 46.21
N GLY A 11 -0.05 4.91 47.01
CA GLY A 11 -0.73 4.89 48.30
C GLY A 11 -2.22 4.60 48.11
N LYS A 12 -2.93 4.19 49.17
CA LYS A 12 -4.40 3.99 49.11
C LYS A 12 -5.12 5.24 48.57
N SER A 13 -4.64 6.44 48.94
CA SER A 13 -5.12 7.74 48.45
C SER A 13 -4.96 7.93 46.94
N ASP A 14 -3.90 7.36 46.35
CA ASP A 14 -3.56 7.59 44.94
C ASP A 14 -4.43 6.73 44.03
N LEU A 15 -4.76 5.51 44.48
CA LEU A 15 -5.72 4.63 43.79
C LEU A 15 -7.14 5.17 43.87
N GLU A 16 -7.55 5.69 45.03
CA GLU A 16 -8.87 6.29 45.22
C GLU A 16 -9.11 7.50 44.30
N ALA A 17 -8.09 8.34 44.07
CA ALA A 17 -8.18 9.48 43.16
C ALA A 17 -8.32 9.05 41.68
N LEU A 18 -7.60 8.00 41.26
CA LEU A 18 -7.73 7.44 39.91
C LEU A 18 -9.06 6.70 39.71
N GLU A 19 -9.51 5.93 40.69
CA GLU A 19 -10.84 5.29 40.67
C GLU A 19 -11.94 6.34 40.52
N ARG A 20 -11.81 7.47 41.23
CA ARG A 20 -12.73 8.58 41.09
C ARG A 20 -12.72 9.15 39.68
N LEU A 21 -11.54 9.40 39.09
CA LEU A 21 -11.40 9.90 37.72
C LEU A 21 -12.06 8.97 36.70
N VAL A 22 -11.93 7.64 36.87
CA VAL A 22 -12.58 6.64 36.00
C VAL A 22 -14.10 6.61 36.17
N SER A 23 -14.59 6.86 37.38
CA SER A 23 -16.03 6.81 37.70
C SER A 23 -16.81 8.08 37.33
N VAL A 24 -16.12 9.16 36.97
CA VAL A 24 -16.74 10.45 36.64
C VAL A 24 -17.41 10.38 35.27
N GLU A 25 -18.64 10.87 35.17
CA GLU A 25 -19.31 10.99 33.88
C GLU A 25 -18.54 12.00 32.99
N PRO A 26 -18.32 11.70 31.70
CA PRO A 26 -17.53 12.58 30.84
C PRO A 26 -18.03 14.03 30.79
N ARG A 27 -19.34 14.26 30.93
CA ARG A 27 -19.93 15.61 31.00
C ARG A 27 -19.55 16.39 32.26
N ASP A 28 -19.33 15.69 33.36
CA ASP A 28 -18.98 16.30 34.65
C ASP A 28 -17.50 16.72 34.70
N LEU A 29 -16.64 16.23 33.79
CA LEU A 29 -15.26 16.70 33.65
C LEU A 29 -15.17 18.20 33.35
N CYS A 30 -16.11 18.74 32.56
CA CYS A 30 -16.19 20.19 32.31
C CYS A 30 -16.47 20.97 33.60
N LEU A 31 -17.39 20.45 34.42
CA LEU A 31 -17.77 21.05 35.69
C LEU A 31 -16.61 20.99 36.69
N GLU A 32 -15.88 19.87 36.73
CA GLU A 32 -14.71 19.71 37.59
C GLU A 32 -13.49 20.52 37.12
N ALA A 33 -13.33 20.72 35.81
CA ALA A 33 -12.28 21.58 35.25
C ALA A 33 -12.54 23.06 35.54
N LYS A 34 -13.81 23.49 35.61
CA LYS A 34 -14.18 24.87 35.88
C LYS A 34 -13.74 25.34 37.27
N ILE A 35 -13.07 26.48 37.32
CA ILE A 35 -12.66 27.17 38.54
C ILE A 35 -13.86 27.91 39.11
N GLU A 36 -14.27 27.48 40.30
CA GLU A 36 -15.32 28.14 41.06
C GLU A 36 -14.71 29.08 42.11
N TYR A 37 -15.36 30.22 42.29
CA TYR A 37 -14.97 31.24 43.25
C TYR A 37 -15.97 31.32 44.40
N CYS A 38 -15.47 31.61 45.59
CA CYS A 38 -16.25 31.69 46.81
C CYS A 38 -17.30 32.79 46.68
N ARG A 39 -18.57 32.39 46.81
CA ARG A 39 -19.75 33.26 46.69
C ARG A 39 -20.18 33.89 48.02
N ALA A 40 -19.41 33.67 49.09
CA ALA A 40 -19.66 34.33 50.36
C ALA A 40 -19.48 35.84 50.22
N THR A 41 -20.51 36.59 50.62
CA THR A 41 -20.45 38.04 50.75
C THR A 41 -19.96 38.41 52.15
N ARG A 42 -18.80 39.06 52.23
CA ARG A 42 -18.23 39.55 53.48
C ARG A 42 -18.29 41.07 53.46
N ASP A 43 -19.07 41.69 54.34
CA ASP A 43 -19.07 43.16 54.53
C ASP A 43 -19.14 43.97 53.21
N LEU A 44 -20.07 43.60 52.32
CA LEU A 44 -20.29 44.18 50.98
C LEU A 44 -19.17 43.93 49.94
N GLN A 45 -18.17 43.11 50.25
CA GLN A 45 -17.15 42.63 49.29
C GLN A 45 -17.26 41.11 49.09
N SER A 46 -17.15 40.63 47.85
CA SER A 46 -17.11 39.19 47.55
C SER A 46 -15.79 38.58 48.01
N CYS A 47 -15.83 37.41 48.64
CA CYS A 47 -14.62 36.71 49.09
C CYS A 47 -13.66 36.42 47.92
N GLY A 48 -14.20 36.00 46.77
CA GLY A 48 -13.45 35.90 45.51
C GLY A 48 -12.31 34.88 45.48
N ARG A 49 -12.08 34.12 46.56
CA ARG A 49 -11.06 33.05 46.60
C ARG A 49 -11.52 31.83 45.82
N THR A 50 -10.58 31.11 45.21
CA THR A 50 -10.87 29.84 44.52
C THR A 50 -11.34 28.77 45.51
N VAL A 51 -12.27 27.93 45.04
CA VAL A 51 -12.87 26.87 45.84
C VAL A 51 -12.26 25.52 45.47
N GLN A 52 -11.61 24.88 46.45
CA GLN A 52 -10.97 23.56 46.32
C GLN A 52 -11.85 22.41 46.84
N HIS A 53 -12.97 22.72 47.50
CA HIS A 53 -13.79 21.74 48.19
C HIS A 53 -15.27 21.82 47.77
N LEU A 54 -15.92 20.66 47.70
CA LEU A 54 -17.35 20.47 47.53
C LEU A 54 -18.02 20.32 48.90
N LEU A 55 -19.19 20.93 49.06
CA LEU A 55 -20.05 20.68 50.22
C LEU A 55 -20.65 19.27 50.13
N VAL A 56 -20.38 18.39 51.10
CA VAL A 56 -20.90 17.02 51.08
C VAL A 56 -22.43 16.96 51.10
N SER A 57 -23.09 17.98 51.68
CA SER A 57 -24.55 18.03 51.79
C SER A 57 -25.29 18.32 50.48
N CYS A 58 -24.63 18.92 49.48
CA CYS A 58 -25.29 19.31 48.23
C CYS A 58 -24.42 19.26 46.96
N GLY A 59 -23.14 18.88 47.06
CA GLY A 59 -22.22 18.75 45.93
C GLY A 59 -21.72 20.08 45.33
N HIS A 60 -22.10 21.25 45.86
CA HIS A 60 -21.73 22.53 45.27
C HIS A 60 -20.33 23.03 45.73
N ALA A 61 -19.51 23.47 44.77
CA ALA A 61 -18.25 24.21 44.99
C ALA A 61 -18.50 25.72 45.11
N CYS A 62 -19.13 26.19 46.19
CA CYS A 62 -19.56 27.59 46.31
C CYS A 62 -18.91 28.40 47.44
N LEU A 63 -18.19 27.75 48.35
CA LEU A 63 -17.59 28.36 49.54
C LEU A 63 -16.14 27.86 49.71
N CYS A 64 -15.21 28.75 50.03
CA CYS A 64 -13.87 28.34 50.44
C CYS A 64 -13.90 27.71 51.84
N ALA A 65 -12.82 27.01 52.23
CA ALA A 65 -12.73 26.33 53.53
C ALA A 65 -13.07 27.25 54.72
N GLU A 66 -12.57 28.49 54.72
CA GLU A 66 -12.87 29.47 55.77
C GLU A 66 -14.34 29.93 55.78
N CYS A 67 -14.94 30.15 54.61
CA CYS A 67 -16.32 30.62 54.51
C CYS A 67 -17.34 29.50 54.77
N SER A 68 -16.99 28.25 54.47
CA SER A 68 -17.84 27.08 54.75
C SER A 68 -18.12 26.89 56.24
N GLN A 69 -17.20 27.29 57.11
CA GLN A 69 -17.35 27.23 58.57
C GLN A 69 -18.28 28.33 59.11
N ARG A 70 -18.49 29.40 58.35
CA ARG A 70 -19.22 30.61 58.78
C ARG A 70 -20.61 30.73 58.16
N CYS A 71 -20.86 30.03 57.06
CA CYS A 71 -22.15 30.01 56.39
C CYS A 71 -22.97 28.81 56.85
N ASP A 72 -24.26 29.04 57.13
CA ASP A 72 -25.16 27.99 57.63
C ASP A 72 -25.90 27.27 56.50
N VAL A 73 -25.97 27.91 55.34
CA VAL A 73 -26.68 27.44 54.15
C VAL A 73 -25.83 27.63 52.91
N CYS A 74 -25.99 26.73 51.94
CA CYS A 74 -25.37 26.85 50.62
C CYS A 74 -25.88 28.11 49.90
N PRO A 75 -25.01 29.01 49.39
CA PRO A 75 -25.42 30.19 48.62
C PRO A 75 -26.17 29.89 47.31
N ILE A 76 -26.04 28.67 46.78
CA ILE A 76 -26.66 28.26 45.51
C ILE A 76 -28.04 27.64 45.77
N CYS A 77 -28.09 26.54 46.53
CA CYS A 77 -29.32 25.74 46.69
C CYS A 77 -29.99 25.88 48.06
N ARG A 78 -29.41 26.67 48.98
CA ARG A 78 -29.91 26.91 50.35
C ARG A 78 -30.01 25.67 51.26
N THR A 79 -29.46 24.53 50.84
CA THR A 79 -29.33 23.34 51.69
C THR A 79 -28.47 23.65 52.93
N PRO A 80 -28.85 23.21 54.14
CA PRO A 80 -28.07 23.44 55.34
C PRO A 80 -26.71 22.73 55.26
N ILE A 81 -25.67 23.39 55.78
CA ILE A 81 -24.30 22.86 55.81
C ILE A 81 -24.10 22.10 57.12
N THR A 82 -23.76 20.81 57.04
CA THR A 82 -23.46 19.97 58.21
C THR A 82 -22.11 20.40 58.81
N ARG A 83 -22.04 20.60 60.14
CA ARG A 83 -20.86 21.14 60.84
C ARG A 83 -20.01 20.09 61.59
N PRO A 84 -19.42 19.09 60.91
CA PRO A 84 -18.13 18.57 61.38
C PRO A 84 -17.08 18.43 60.26
N GLU A 85 -15.85 18.09 60.65
CA GLU A 85 -14.61 17.98 59.85
C GLU A 85 -14.72 17.14 58.56
N SER A 86 -15.81 16.38 58.39
CA SER A 86 -16.15 15.58 57.20
C SER A 86 -17.14 16.26 56.24
N ALA A 87 -17.40 17.57 56.39
CA ALA A 87 -18.41 18.31 55.60
C ALA A 87 -17.91 18.74 54.21
N LEU A 88 -16.60 18.66 53.98
CA LEU A 88 -15.94 19.09 52.77
C LEU A 88 -15.25 17.90 52.12
N ARG A 89 -15.51 17.71 50.84
CA ARG A 89 -14.80 16.74 49.99
C ARG A 89 -13.95 17.53 48.99
N LEU A 90 -12.72 17.12 48.73
CA LEU A 90 -11.91 17.79 47.72
C LEU A 90 -12.53 17.62 46.33
N ARG A 91 -12.30 18.63 45.49
CA ARG A 91 -12.64 18.55 44.07
C ARG A 91 -11.68 17.60 43.37
N LEU A 92 -12.15 16.94 42.31
CA LEU A 92 -11.37 15.92 41.60
C LEU A 92 -9.99 16.44 41.15
N TYR A 93 -9.92 17.67 40.64
CA TYR A 93 -8.65 18.29 40.24
C TYR A 93 -7.67 18.43 41.41
N ASP A 94 -8.16 18.94 42.55
CA ASP A 94 -7.33 19.17 43.73
C ASP A 94 -6.93 17.84 44.40
N GLU A 95 -7.78 16.80 44.34
CA GLU A 95 -7.44 15.42 44.75
C GLU A 95 -6.28 14.85 43.91
N LEU A 96 -6.29 15.05 42.59
CA LEU A 96 -5.20 14.61 41.71
C LEU A 96 -3.91 15.41 41.93
N VAL A 97 -4.01 16.67 42.35
CA VAL A 97 -2.85 17.50 42.74
C VAL A 97 -2.25 17.01 44.06
N GLU A 98 -3.08 16.67 45.06
CA GLU A 98 -2.61 16.12 46.34
C GLU A 98 -1.98 14.73 46.18
N ALA A 99 -2.55 13.88 45.31
CA ALA A 99 -1.99 12.58 44.95
C ALA A 99 -0.72 12.68 44.06
N GLY A 100 -0.33 13.88 43.63
CA GLY A 100 0.89 14.12 42.86
C GLY A 100 0.82 13.71 41.38
N PHE A 101 -0.38 13.45 40.85
CA PHE A 101 -0.58 13.17 39.42
C PHE A 101 -0.49 14.42 38.55
N VAL A 102 -0.88 15.57 39.12
CA VAL A 102 -0.72 16.88 38.48
C VAL A 102 0.44 17.62 39.16
N PRO A 103 1.47 18.08 38.41
CA PRO A 103 2.57 18.82 39.02
C PRO A 103 2.06 20.11 39.68
N GLN A 104 2.45 20.34 40.94
CA GLN A 104 2.16 21.58 41.65
C GLN A 104 2.94 22.73 41.01
N GLY A 105 2.33 23.43 40.06
CA GLY A 105 2.92 24.61 39.43
C GLY A 105 3.08 25.76 40.43
N ARG A 106 4.26 26.38 40.46
CA ARG A 106 4.41 27.74 41.00
C ARG A 106 3.63 28.68 40.09
N GLU A 107 2.96 29.68 40.65
CA GLU A 107 2.18 30.70 39.91
C GLU A 107 3.00 31.46 38.82
N GLU A 108 4.32 31.30 38.78
CA GLU A 108 5.23 31.91 37.80
C GLU A 108 5.25 31.20 36.43
N ASP A 109 4.78 29.94 36.34
CA ASP A 109 4.64 29.21 35.06
C ASP A 109 3.30 29.52 34.33
N LEU A 110 2.47 30.42 34.90
CA LEU A 110 1.16 30.80 34.36
C LEU A 110 1.21 31.54 33.01
N GLN A 111 2.41 31.82 32.49
CA GLN A 111 2.65 32.49 31.21
C GLN A 111 3.30 31.55 30.16
N GLU A 112 2.78 30.33 29.99
CA GLU A 112 3.12 29.56 28.79
C GLU A 112 2.48 30.21 27.55
N ARG A 113 3.30 30.97 26.83
CA ARG A 113 2.96 31.69 25.61
C ARG A 113 2.75 30.70 24.47
N GLY A 114 1.50 30.44 24.09
CA GLY A 114 1.18 29.81 22.81
C GLY A 114 1.76 30.63 21.65
N LYS A 115 2.28 29.99 20.60
CA LYS A 115 2.87 30.66 19.43
C LYS A 115 1.87 31.57 18.69
N ASP A 116 0.58 31.40 18.94
CA ASP A 116 -0.52 32.17 18.34
C ASP A 116 -1.12 33.25 19.26
N GLY A 117 -0.51 33.50 20.43
CA GLY A 117 -0.90 34.62 21.31
C GLY A 117 -2.23 34.46 22.07
N GLN A 118 -2.92 33.31 21.98
CA GLN A 118 -4.07 33.00 22.84
C GLN A 118 -3.60 32.36 24.14
N PHE A 119 -3.93 32.99 25.27
CA PHE A 119 -3.73 32.41 26.59
C PHE A 119 -4.76 31.30 26.82
N LEU A 120 -4.31 30.08 27.12
CA LEU A 120 -5.21 29.04 27.62
C LEU A 120 -5.82 29.53 28.93
N THR A 121 -7.14 29.55 29.03
CA THR A 121 -7.81 29.84 30.30
C THR A 121 -7.40 28.78 31.32
N PRO A 122 -7.33 29.15 32.61
CA PRO A 122 -6.90 28.21 33.65
C PRO A 122 -7.85 27.00 33.75
N ASP A 123 -9.12 27.15 33.38
CA ASP A 123 -10.10 26.07 33.25
C ASP A 123 -9.74 25.04 32.16
N VAL A 124 -9.35 25.53 30.97
CA VAL A 124 -8.89 24.66 29.87
C VAL A 124 -7.61 23.91 30.26
N ARG A 125 -6.71 24.55 31.03
CA ARG A 125 -5.51 23.89 31.56
C ARG A 125 -5.86 22.77 32.55
N ARG A 126 -6.86 22.97 33.41
CA ARG A 126 -7.35 21.91 34.32
C ARG A 126 -7.92 20.72 33.54
N LEU A 127 -8.71 20.98 32.50
CA LEU A 127 -9.22 19.93 31.61
C LEU A 127 -8.09 19.16 30.91
N CYS A 128 -7.12 19.87 30.32
CA CYS A 128 -5.93 19.25 29.72
C CYS A 128 -5.15 18.40 30.73
N SER A 129 -5.08 18.82 31.99
CA SER A 129 -4.39 18.06 33.04
C SER A 129 -5.10 16.75 33.35
N PHE A 130 -6.43 16.70 33.32
CA PHE A 130 -7.17 15.44 33.41
C PHE A 130 -6.83 14.50 32.25
N PHE A 131 -6.71 15.03 31.03
CA PHE A 131 -6.31 14.25 29.87
C PHE A 131 -4.86 13.75 29.97
N ASP A 132 -3.93 14.58 30.47
CA ASP A 132 -2.53 14.18 30.71
C ASP A 132 -2.44 13.04 31.74
N VAL A 133 -3.21 13.12 32.83
CA VAL A 133 -3.29 12.08 33.87
C VAL A 133 -3.93 10.81 33.31
N ALA A 134 -5.02 10.94 32.53
CA ALA A 134 -5.67 9.80 31.90
C ALA A 134 -4.73 9.09 30.91
N LEU A 135 -4.01 9.85 30.08
CA LEU A 135 -3.05 9.33 29.11
C LEU A 135 -1.87 8.61 29.80
N ASP A 136 -1.33 9.17 30.87
CA ASP A 136 -0.20 8.58 31.61
C ASP A 136 -0.57 7.29 32.36
N ASN A 137 -1.86 7.09 32.65
CA ASN A 137 -2.38 5.91 33.35
C ASN A 137 -3.16 4.94 32.45
N ASN A 138 -3.01 5.05 31.11
CA ASN A 138 -3.70 4.21 30.11
C ASN A 138 -5.24 4.26 30.18
N LEU A 139 -5.82 5.38 30.61
CA LEU A 139 -7.26 5.64 30.67
C LEU A 139 -7.75 6.40 29.42
N VAL A 140 -7.20 6.07 28.25
CA VAL A 140 -7.48 6.78 26.98
C VAL A 140 -8.97 6.71 26.60
N SER A 141 -9.65 5.63 26.98
CA SER A 141 -11.09 5.47 26.76
C SER A 141 -11.92 6.59 27.39
N LEU A 142 -11.49 7.16 28.52
CA LEU A 142 -12.17 8.29 29.15
C LEU A 142 -12.15 9.53 28.23
N ILE A 143 -11.01 9.79 27.59
CA ILE A 143 -10.84 10.91 26.66
C ILE A 143 -11.66 10.66 25.38
N CYS A 144 -11.65 9.43 24.86
CA CYS A 144 -12.49 9.06 23.71
C CYS A 144 -13.98 9.22 24.02
N HIS A 145 -14.44 8.79 25.20
CA HIS A 145 -15.83 8.98 25.64
C HIS A 145 -16.15 10.47 25.80
N TYR A 146 -15.24 11.28 26.33
CA TYR A 146 -15.39 12.73 26.35
C TYR A 146 -15.61 13.30 24.95
N VAL A 147 -14.78 12.91 23.97
CA VAL A 147 -14.97 13.33 22.58
C VAL A 147 -16.35 12.92 22.05
N SER A 148 -16.72 11.65 22.18
CA SER A 148 -17.96 11.12 21.59
C SER A 148 -19.23 11.60 22.28
N GLU A 149 -19.23 11.75 23.62
CA GLU A 149 -20.42 12.07 24.41
C GLU A 149 -20.56 13.56 24.74
N VAL A 150 -19.48 14.33 24.68
CA VAL A 150 -19.44 15.75 25.07
C VAL A 150 -19.16 16.63 23.86
N CYS A 151 -18.03 16.41 23.16
CA CYS A 151 -17.64 17.28 22.04
C CYS A 151 -18.48 17.07 20.77
N MET A 152 -19.01 15.86 20.58
CA MET A 152 -19.76 15.48 19.37
C MET A 152 -21.27 15.44 19.61
N ASP A 153 -21.74 15.82 20.80
CA ASP A 153 -23.16 15.90 21.12
C ASP A 153 -23.74 17.26 20.71
N GLU A 154 -24.55 17.28 19.65
CA GLU A 154 -25.26 18.49 19.18
C GLU A 154 -26.22 19.07 20.23
N CYS A 155 -26.62 18.28 21.24
CA CYS A 155 -27.49 18.72 22.33
C CYS A 155 -26.72 19.28 23.54
N ALA A 156 -25.39 19.15 23.57
CA ALA A 156 -24.55 19.65 24.65
C ALA A 156 -24.34 21.17 24.52
N VAL A 157 -25.27 21.96 25.07
CA VAL A 157 -25.19 23.43 25.04
C VAL A 157 -25.21 23.97 26.47
N SER A 158 -24.33 24.91 26.78
CA SER A 158 -24.32 25.61 28.07
C SER A 158 -24.58 27.11 27.89
N SER A 159 -25.25 27.72 28.87
CA SER A 159 -25.40 29.17 28.97
C SER A 159 -24.18 29.85 29.58
N ASP A 160 -23.26 29.07 30.17
CA ASP A 160 -21.97 29.54 30.68
C ASP A 160 -20.93 29.50 29.56
N ALA A 161 -20.43 30.67 29.18
CA ALA A 161 -19.45 30.81 28.09
C ALA A 161 -18.18 29.97 28.31
N LEU A 162 -17.74 29.77 29.56
CA LEU A 162 -16.56 28.94 29.85
C LEU A 162 -16.84 27.45 29.64
N ILE A 163 -18.01 26.99 30.10
CA ILE A 163 -18.41 25.59 29.86
C ILE A 163 -18.61 25.36 28.37
N SER A 164 -19.20 26.29 27.63
CA SER A 164 -19.34 26.17 26.16
C SER A 164 -17.99 26.04 25.45
N ILE A 165 -16.93 26.71 25.94
CA ILE A 165 -15.57 26.51 25.43
C ILE A 165 -15.04 25.12 25.77
N LEU A 166 -15.26 24.61 26.98
CA LEU A 166 -14.78 23.27 27.38
C LEU A 166 -15.48 22.14 26.62
N LEU A 167 -16.75 22.33 26.27
CA LEU A 167 -17.52 21.39 25.44
C LEU A 167 -17.00 21.32 23.99
N ASP A 168 -16.27 22.32 23.52
CA ASP A 168 -15.77 22.39 22.15
C ASP A 168 -14.66 21.34 21.88
N GLY A 169 -14.81 20.58 20.79
CA GLY A 169 -13.81 19.62 20.32
C GLY A 169 -12.47 20.26 19.94
N ASP A 170 -12.43 21.57 19.66
CA ASP A 170 -11.20 22.30 19.39
C ASP A 170 -10.24 22.29 20.59
N VAL A 171 -10.75 22.22 21.83
CA VAL A 171 -9.91 22.11 23.03
C VAL A 171 -9.14 20.78 23.05
N VAL A 172 -9.82 19.68 22.69
CA VAL A 172 -9.21 18.35 22.62
C VAL A 172 -8.23 18.26 21.45
N LYS A 173 -8.57 18.87 20.31
CA LYS A 173 -7.71 18.99 19.12
C LYS A 173 -6.39 19.71 19.47
N ASP A 174 -6.47 20.86 20.13
CA ASP A 174 -5.30 21.65 20.54
C ASP A 174 -4.46 20.95 21.62
N TRP A 175 -5.11 20.21 22.52
CA TRP A 175 -4.42 19.33 23.47
C TRP A 175 -3.63 18.22 22.73
N CYS A 176 -4.24 17.51 21.78
CA CYS A 176 -3.58 16.49 20.97
C CYS A 176 -2.36 17.06 20.24
N LYS A 177 -2.52 18.23 19.60
CA LYS A 177 -1.45 18.96 18.90
C LYS A 177 -0.28 19.28 19.82
N ARG A 178 -0.56 19.87 20.99
CA ARG A 178 0.46 20.23 22.00
C ARG A 178 1.18 19.00 22.53
N MET A 179 0.44 17.94 22.86
CA MET A 179 0.98 16.69 23.36
C MET A 179 1.90 16.04 22.32
N ALA A 180 1.46 15.94 21.07
CA ALA A 180 2.27 15.40 19.97
C ALA A 180 3.57 16.21 19.76
N ILE A 181 3.50 17.56 19.74
CA ILE A 181 4.68 18.43 19.62
C ILE A 181 5.66 18.23 20.78
N ASN A 182 5.16 18.11 22.01
CA ASN A 182 5.98 17.88 23.20
C ASN A 182 6.68 16.51 23.14
N ILE A 183 5.96 15.46 22.72
CA ILE A 183 6.55 14.12 22.54
C ILE A 183 7.62 14.14 21.45
N ILE A 184 7.32 14.73 20.28
CA ILE A 184 8.29 14.85 19.16
C ILE A 184 9.54 15.61 19.61
N SER A 185 9.39 16.68 20.40
CA SER A 185 10.52 17.45 20.94
C SER A 185 11.36 16.61 21.91
N CYS A 186 10.72 15.86 22.80
CA CYS A 186 11.40 14.93 23.71
C CYS A 186 12.15 13.82 22.95
N LEU A 187 11.52 13.23 21.92
CA LEU A 187 12.15 12.23 21.06
C LEU A 187 13.34 12.79 20.30
N ARG A 188 13.25 14.03 19.80
CA ARG A 188 14.36 14.72 19.14
C ARG A 188 15.55 14.87 20.08
N GLU A 189 15.31 15.27 21.34
CA GLU A 189 16.38 15.35 22.34
C GLU A 189 17.04 13.99 22.55
N ILE A 190 16.25 12.91 22.69
CA ILE A 190 16.76 11.54 22.84
C ILE A 190 17.56 11.10 21.60
N TYR A 191 17.06 11.38 20.40
CA TYR A 191 17.70 11.01 19.13
C TYR A 191 18.99 11.79 18.86
N SER A 192 19.15 12.98 19.46
CA SER A 192 20.40 13.74 19.40
C SER A 192 21.50 13.17 20.30
N LEU A 193 21.17 12.24 21.20
CA LEU A 193 22.13 11.57 22.07
C LEU A 193 22.88 10.44 21.33
N GLY A 194 24.03 10.04 21.89
CA GLY A 194 24.77 8.88 21.37
C GLY A 194 24.07 7.53 21.65
N PRO A 195 24.41 6.45 20.91
CA PRO A 195 23.77 5.12 21.02
C PRO A 195 23.60 4.59 22.45
N LYS A 196 24.65 4.70 23.28
CA LYS A 196 24.65 4.24 24.67
C LYS A 196 23.70 5.04 25.57
N GLN A 197 23.60 6.35 25.33
CA GLN A 197 22.73 7.23 26.10
C GLN A 197 21.27 7.02 25.68
N MET A 198 21.00 6.83 24.40
CA MET A 198 19.68 6.46 23.90
C MET A 198 19.20 5.13 24.51
N GLN A 199 20.09 4.14 24.63
CA GLN A 199 19.78 2.88 25.30
C GLN A 199 19.40 3.06 26.79
N SER A 200 20.03 4.00 27.49
CA SER A 200 19.65 4.33 28.88
C SER A 200 18.29 5.02 29.03
N LYS A 201 17.72 5.51 27.91
CA LYS A 201 16.43 6.22 27.86
C LYS A 201 15.33 5.40 27.19
N ILE A 202 15.53 4.09 27.01
CA ILE A 202 14.56 3.23 26.32
C ILE A 202 13.18 3.20 27.02
N ASP A 203 13.14 3.27 28.36
CA ASP A 203 11.88 3.33 29.12
C ASP A 203 11.10 4.62 28.83
N VAL A 204 11.82 5.73 28.63
CA VAL A 204 11.22 7.02 28.25
C VAL A 204 10.67 6.92 26.83
N MET A 205 11.39 6.26 25.91
CA MET A 205 10.89 5.99 24.56
C MET A 205 9.61 5.16 24.57
N PHE A 206 9.51 4.11 25.38
CA PHE A 206 8.25 3.35 25.52
C PHE A 206 7.13 4.18 26.14
N LYS A 207 7.44 5.08 27.09
CA LYS A 207 6.44 6.02 27.62
C LYS A 207 5.93 6.96 26.52
N CYS A 208 6.83 7.52 25.71
CA CYS A 208 6.48 8.33 24.55
C CYS A 208 5.62 7.57 23.53
N LEU A 209 5.95 6.30 23.27
CA LEU A 209 5.19 5.45 22.34
C LEU A 209 3.74 5.26 22.81
N ARG A 210 3.53 4.85 24.07
CA ARG A 210 2.18 4.70 24.65
C ARG A 210 1.38 6.00 24.61
N ARG A 211 2.03 7.14 24.85
CA ARG A 211 1.38 8.45 24.75
C ARG A 211 0.97 8.77 23.31
N LEU A 212 1.81 8.49 22.32
CA LEU A 212 1.47 8.69 20.91
C LEU A 212 0.33 7.76 20.48
N GLU A 213 0.36 6.49 20.87
CA GLU A 213 -0.75 5.55 20.64
C GLU A 213 -2.04 6.08 21.27
N GLY A 214 -2.00 6.59 22.51
CA GLY A 214 -3.20 7.18 23.13
C GLY A 214 -3.71 8.42 22.38
N VAL A 215 -2.82 9.30 21.91
CA VAL A 215 -3.19 10.46 21.07
C VAL A 215 -3.77 10.01 19.73
N GLU A 216 -3.25 8.94 19.12
CA GLU A 216 -3.79 8.35 17.89
C GLU A 216 -5.26 7.95 18.06
N HIS A 217 -5.61 7.21 19.13
CA HIS A 217 -6.99 6.81 19.40
C HIS A 217 -7.93 8.01 19.63
N VAL A 218 -7.46 9.08 20.27
CA VAL A 218 -8.26 10.31 20.48
C VAL A 218 -8.49 11.04 19.15
N LEU A 219 -7.47 11.13 18.28
CA LEU A 219 -7.60 11.72 16.95
C LEU A 219 -8.53 10.90 16.04
N GLU A 220 -8.52 9.57 16.14
CA GLU A 220 -9.48 8.70 15.45
C GLU A 220 -10.92 8.94 15.94
N ALA A 221 -11.12 9.11 17.25
CA ALA A 221 -12.43 9.46 17.80
C ALA A 221 -12.92 10.83 17.31
N LEU A 222 -12.01 11.78 17.05
CA LEU A 222 -12.32 13.09 16.45
C LEU A 222 -12.65 13.01 14.94
N ASP A 223 -12.08 12.06 14.18
CA ASP A 223 -12.36 11.87 12.73
C ASP A 223 -13.65 11.06 12.47
N SER A 224 -14.06 10.17 13.40
CA SER A 224 -15.16 9.21 13.21
C SER A 224 -16.58 9.77 12.95
N PRO A 225 -17.03 10.91 13.52
CA PRO A 225 -18.43 11.37 13.41
C PRO A 225 -18.67 12.47 12.37
N MET A 226 -17.62 13.02 11.75
CA MET A 226 -17.73 14.18 10.87
C MET A 226 -18.26 13.80 9.48
N ILE A 227 -19.52 14.14 9.22
CA ILE A 227 -20.25 13.81 7.99
C ILE A 227 -19.70 14.56 6.76
N ASP A 228 -19.12 15.75 6.96
CA ASP A 228 -18.57 16.59 5.89
C ASP A 228 -17.06 16.41 5.75
N SER A 229 -16.65 15.70 4.70
CA SER A 229 -15.26 15.34 4.40
C SER A 229 -14.33 16.51 4.05
N ALA A 230 -14.83 17.75 4.05
CA ALA A 230 -14.17 18.93 3.49
C ALA A 230 -13.99 20.10 4.47
N SER A 231 -14.27 19.93 5.77
CA SER A 231 -14.02 21.02 6.73
C SER A 231 -12.51 21.20 6.98
N PRO A 232 -12.01 22.45 7.08
CA PRO A 232 -10.59 22.73 7.29
C PRO A 232 -10.06 22.20 8.65
N SER A 233 -10.93 22.14 9.67
CA SER A 233 -10.60 21.55 10.97
C SER A 233 -10.38 20.04 10.89
N LEU A 234 -11.17 19.32 10.09
CA LEU A 234 -11.02 17.89 9.88
C LEU A 234 -9.79 17.54 9.04
N LEU A 235 -9.43 18.38 8.06
CA LEU A 235 -8.16 18.24 7.35
C LEU A 235 -6.96 18.40 8.29
N GLU A 236 -7.02 19.34 9.24
CA GLU A 236 -6.00 19.49 10.29
C GLU A 236 -5.93 18.25 11.20
N VAL A 237 -7.06 17.69 11.64
CA VAL A 237 -7.09 16.44 12.44
C VAL A 237 -6.46 15.28 11.67
N ARG A 238 -6.79 15.10 10.38
CA ARG A 238 -6.22 14.04 9.54
C ARG A 238 -4.71 14.21 9.32
N ASN A 239 -4.25 15.43 9.11
CA ASN A 239 -2.82 15.71 8.98
C ASN A 239 -2.07 15.44 10.29
N MET A 240 -2.66 15.78 11.44
CA MET A 240 -2.10 15.42 12.75
C MET A 240 -2.09 13.91 12.97
N LEU A 241 -3.17 13.21 12.62
CA LEU A 241 -3.25 11.75 12.73
C LEU A 241 -2.17 11.06 11.89
N GLU A 242 -1.98 11.50 10.65
CA GLU A 242 -0.90 11.03 9.77
C GLU A 242 0.49 11.26 10.41
N GLY A 243 0.74 12.45 10.95
CA GLY A 243 2.00 12.78 11.60
C GLY A 243 2.25 11.97 12.89
N VAL A 244 1.22 11.77 13.72
CA VAL A 244 1.29 10.94 14.93
C VAL A 244 1.57 9.49 14.57
N ARG A 245 0.87 8.92 13.57
CA ARG A 245 1.11 7.55 13.10
C ARG A 245 2.52 7.36 12.58
N LYS A 246 3.05 8.30 11.77
CA LYS A 246 4.44 8.27 11.31
C LYS A 246 5.42 8.29 12.49
N ALA A 247 5.20 9.15 13.48
CA ALA A 247 6.04 9.24 14.67
C ALA A 247 5.97 7.95 15.52
N SER A 248 4.78 7.36 15.71
CA SER A 248 4.59 6.08 16.41
C SER A 248 5.33 4.95 15.71
N GLN A 249 5.12 4.77 14.40
CA GLN A 249 5.77 3.73 13.60
C GLN A 249 7.30 3.89 13.63
N HIS A 250 7.80 5.12 13.48
CA HIS A 250 9.23 5.42 13.57
C HIS A 250 9.81 5.08 14.95
N LEU A 251 9.10 5.45 16.02
CA LEU A 251 9.52 5.18 17.39
C LEU A 251 9.50 3.68 17.73
N GLU A 252 8.54 2.92 17.21
CA GLU A 252 8.46 1.46 17.37
C GLU A 252 9.74 0.80 16.84
N VAL A 253 10.13 1.14 15.61
CA VAL A 253 11.34 0.61 14.96
C VAL A 253 12.61 1.14 15.61
N MET A 254 12.65 2.41 16.00
CA MET A 254 13.79 2.99 16.71
C MET A 254 13.99 2.39 18.11
N SER A 255 12.93 2.02 18.80
CA SER A 255 13.00 1.33 20.09
C SER A 255 13.57 -0.08 19.91
N TRP A 256 13.10 -0.81 18.88
CA TRP A 256 13.67 -2.13 18.53
C TRP A 256 15.16 -2.01 18.17
N PHE A 257 15.52 -1.03 17.35
CA PHE A 257 16.89 -0.77 16.92
C PHE A 257 17.81 -0.40 18.08
N THR A 258 17.32 0.40 19.03
CA THR A 258 18.04 0.77 20.26
C THR A 258 18.27 -0.43 21.18
N ARG A 259 17.26 -1.31 21.32
CA ARG A 259 17.37 -2.56 22.08
C ARG A 259 18.48 -3.45 21.54
N HIS A 260 18.63 -3.51 20.22
CA HIS A 260 19.66 -4.29 19.53
C HIS A 260 20.99 -3.56 19.33
N ARG A 261 21.27 -2.52 20.14
CA ARG A 261 22.52 -1.75 20.10
C ARG A 261 22.89 -1.29 18.69
N PHE A 262 21.90 -0.75 17.97
CA PHE A 262 22.08 -0.16 16.65
C PHE A 262 22.65 -1.14 15.60
N LEU A 263 22.54 -2.44 15.85
CA LEU A 263 23.13 -3.51 15.04
C LEU A 263 24.65 -3.37 14.85
N GLU A 264 25.36 -2.70 15.79
CA GLU A 264 26.82 -2.49 15.71
C GLU A 264 27.61 -3.81 15.68
N ALA A 265 27.08 -4.86 16.32
CA ALA A 265 27.70 -6.17 16.36
C ALA A 265 27.50 -6.98 15.07
N LEU A 266 26.63 -6.54 14.15
CA LEU A 266 26.32 -7.27 12.92
C LEU A 266 27.25 -6.84 11.79
N PRO A 267 28.12 -7.74 11.30
CA PRO A 267 28.93 -7.45 10.13
C PRO A 267 28.02 -7.23 8.91
N SER A 268 28.40 -6.27 8.07
CA SER A 268 27.81 -6.06 6.75
C SER A 268 28.60 -6.85 5.72
N ARG A 269 27.93 -7.42 4.71
CA ARG A 269 28.65 -7.99 3.55
C ARG A 269 29.39 -6.93 2.74
N PHE A 270 29.00 -5.66 2.87
CA PHE A 270 29.62 -4.52 2.21
C PHE A 270 30.50 -3.74 3.18
N ALA A 271 31.75 -3.47 2.80
CA ALA A 271 32.70 -2.72 3.62
C ALA A 271 32.38 -1.21 3.71
N ASN A 272 31.72 -0.64 2.70
CA ASN A 272 31.24 0.75 2.70
C ASN A 272 30.00 0.89 1.81
N VAL A 273 29.25 1.99 1.98
CA VAL A 273 28.03 2.27 1.22
C VAL A 273 28.30 2.44 -0.28
N GLY A 274 29.49 2.91 -0.67
CA GLY A 274 29.88 3.04 -2.08
C GLY A 274 29.91 1.69 -2.80
N LEU A 275 30.48 0.65 -2.18
CA LEU A 275 30.46 -0.72 -2.70
C LEU A 275 29.05 -1.29 -2.75
N TRP A 276 28.20 -0.96 -1.78
CA TRP A 276 26.80 -1.37 -1.80
C TRP A 276 26.05 -0.72 -2.98
N ARG A 277 26.19 0.60 -3.17
CA ARG A 277 25.64 1.31 -4.35
C ARG A 277 26.14 0.71 -5.66
N ALA A 278 27.43 0.38 -5.74
CA ALA A 278 27.99 -0.26 -6.93
C ALA A 278 27.34 -1.62 -7.22
N ALA A 279 27.17 -2.46 -6.20
CA ALA A 279 26.49 -3.75 -6.33
C ALA A 279 25.02 -3.60 -6.75
N VAL A 280 24.28 -2.63 -6.21
CA VAL A 280 22.90 -2.36 -6.63
C VAL A 280 22.85 -1.88 -8.09
N LYS A 281 23.78 -1.02 -8.51
CA LYS A 281 23.91 -0.59 -9.90
C LYS A 281 24.23 -1.76 -10.84
N GLU A 282 25.09 -2.68 -10.41
CA GLU A 282 25.40 -3.90 -11.14
C GLU A 282 24.16 -4.78 -11.31
N ARG A 283 23.41 -5.04 -10.23
CA ARG A 283 22.13 -5.77 -10.28
C ARG A 283 21.15 -5.14 -11.26
N LYS A 284 20.99 -3.81 -11.21
CA LYS A 284 20.14 -3.07 -12.13
C LYS A 284 20.61 -3.21 -13.57
N SER A 285 21.91 -3.05 -13.84
CA SER A 285 22.46 -3.23 -15.18
C SER A 285 22.27 -4.66 -15.70
N ALA A 286 22.36 -5.65 -14.82
CA ALA A 286 22.15 -7.05 -15.16
C ALA A 286 20.66 -7.36 -15.42
N ALA A 287 19.74 -6.74 -14.67
CA ALA A 287 18.30 -6.82 -14.93
C ALA A 287 17.96 -6.18 -16.29
N VAL A 288 18.45 -4.98 -16.56
CA VAL A 288 18.26 -4.28 -17.86
C VAL A 288 18.86 -5.08 -19.02
N GLY A 289 20.05 -5.67 -18.84
CA GLY A 289 20.70 -6.48 -19.87
C GLY A 289 20.01 -7.82 -20.17
N ARG A 290 19.19 -8.35 -19.23
CA ARG A 290 18.41 -9.59 -19.41
C ARG A 290 16.95 -9.33 -19.78
N ALA A 291 16.48 -8.10 -19.63
CA ALA A 291 15.11 -7.74 -19.91
C ALA A 291 14.76 -8.07 -21.37
N TRP A 292 13.55 -8.59 -21.56
CA TRP A 292 13.02 -8.76 -22.89
C TRP A 292 12.68 -7.36 -23.43
N SER A 293 13.23 -6.98 -24.59
CA SER A 293 12.93 -5.69 -25.20
C SER A 293 11.43 -5.59 -25.48
N ASP A 294 10.76 -4.60 -24.88
CA ASP A 294 9.34 -4.34 -25.13
C ASP A 294 9.13 -3.38 -26.33
N ASP A 295 10.19 -2.94 -27.01
CA ASP A 295 10.13 -2.02 -28.15
C ASP A 295 11.12 -2.39 -29.26
N GLU A 296 10.65 -3.15 -30.26
CA GLU A 296 11.07 -2.97 -31.66
C GLU A 296 9.86 -3.09 -32.61
N SER A 297 8.65 -2.86 -32.11
CA SER A 297 7.44 -2.80 -32.95
C SER A 297 6.77 -1.43 -32.84
N ILE A 298 7.15 -0.56 -33.79
CA ILE A 298 6.43 0.65 -34.24
C ILE A 298 6.53 1.87 -33.31
N ASP A 299 7.17 2.92 -33.85
CA ASP A 299 7.23 4.31 -33.37
C ASP A 299 6.00 4.74 -32.53
N GLN A 300 6.27 5.09 -31.26
CA GLN A 300 5.66 6.26 -30.62
C GLN A 300 6.41 6.65 -29.34
N SER A 301 6.71 7.95 -29.27
CA SER A 301 7.29 8.66 -28.14
C SER A 301 6.60 8.35 -26.79
N GLY A 302 7.33 7.71 -25.89
CA GLY A 302 6.98 7.53 -24.48
C GLY A 302 8.13 6.78 -23.81
N ALA A 303 8.58 7.21 -22.63
CA ALA A 303 9.81 6.74 -21.99
C ALA A 303 9.95 5.21 -22.01
N SER A 304 11.04 4.71 -22.60
CA SER A 304 11.46 3.31 -22.54
C SER A 304 11.28 2.78 -21.12
N SER A 305 10.39 1.81 -20.93
CA SER A 305 10.17 1.12 -19.66
C SER A 305 11.44 0.34 -19.31
N SER A 306 12.40 0.99 -18.64
CA SER A 306 13.62 0.34 -18.20
C SER A 306 13.28 -0.72 -17.14
N ALA A 307 13.77 -1.94 -17.28
CA ALA A 307 13.58 -2.98 -16.27
C ALA A 307 13.96 -2.48 -14.87
N THR A 308 13.03 -2.59 -13.93
CA THR A 308 13.17 -2.14 -12.55
C THR A 308 13.48 -3.32 -11.63
N LEU A 309 14.12 -3.06 -10.49
CA LEU A 309 14.25 -4.04 -9.41
C LEU A 309 12.98 -4.10 -8.54
N PHE A 310 12.74 -5.19 -7.80
CA PHE A 310 11.62 -5.28 -6.85
C PHE A 310 11.69 -4.18 -5.79
N ILE A 311 12.89 -3.88 -5.29
CA ILE A 311 13.10 -2.81 -4.30
C ILE A 311 12.78 -1.41 -4.86
N GLU A 312 13.03 -1.17 -6.16
CA GLU A 312 12.71 0.11 -6.80
C GLU A 312 11.19 0.30 -6.90
N ASP A 313 10.47 -0.74 -7.31
CA ASP A 313 9.01 -0.71 -7.38
C ASP A 313 8.39 -0.57 -5.98
N ALA A 314 8.92 -1.30 -4.99
CA ALA A 314 8.43 -1.24 -3.61
C ALA A 314 8.60 0.16 -3.00
N ILE A 315 9.77 0.79 -3.19
CA ILE A 315 10.01 2.18 -2.75
C ILE A 315 9.15 3.17 -3.53
N GLY A 316 8.99 2.98 -4.84
CA GLY A 316 8.11 3.81 -5.68
C GLY A 316 6.65 3.79 -5.21
N ASN A 317 6.17 2.65 -4.71
CA ASN A 317 4.82 2.50 -4.17
C ASN A 317 4.59 3.16 -2.81
N LEU A 318 5.65 3.50 -2.07
CA LEU A 318 5.51 4.21 -0.79
C LEU A 318 5.09 5.68 -0.94
N GLY A 319 5.04 6.20 -2.18
CA GLY A 319 4.65 7.59 -2.47
C GLY A 319 5.67 8.62 -1.98
N ILE A 320 6.92 8.21 -1.73
CA ILE A 320 7.97 9.09 -1.24
C ILE A 320 8.28 10.14 -2.32
N GLY A 321 8.11 11.42 -1.99
CA GLY A 321 8.40 12.52 -2.91
C GLY A 321 7.36 12.79 -4.00
N ARG A 322 6.16 12.19 -3.91
CA ARG A 322 4.99 12.74 -4.62
C ARG A 322 4.52 13.94 -3.83
N ASP A 323 5.10 15.09 -4.15
CA ASP A 323 4.45 16.36 -3.82
C ASP A 323 3.14 16.34 -4.60
N ASP A 324 2.01 16.16 -3.90
CA ASP A 324 0.74 16.73 -4.36
C ASP A 324 0.94 18.26 -4.30
N ASP A 325 1.72 18.75 -5.27
CA ASP A 325 1.93 20.15 -5.59
C ASP A 325 0.58 20.68 -6.09
N GLU A 326 -0.28 20.99 -5.12
CA GLU A 326 -1.25 22.08 -5.06
C GLU A 326 -2.24 21.77 -3.92
N GLU A 327 -1.98 22.39 -2.75
CA GLU A 327 -3.00 22.87 -1.80
C GLU A 327 -3.33 22.13 -0.48
N ALA A 328 -2.59 21.12 0.00
CA ALA A 328 -2.93 20.50 1.31
C ALA A 328 -1.76 20.28 2.29
N GLY A 329 -1.68 21.18 3.30
CA GLY A 329 -1.15 20.86 4.63
C GLY A 329 0.35 21.08 4.85
N ARG A 330 0.72 22.22 5.44
CA ARG A 330 2.00 22.32 6.19
C ARG A 330 2.07 21.16 7.19
N ASP A 331 3.18 20.44 7.27
CA ASP A 331 3.43 19.45 8.33
C ASP A 331 3.32 20.15 9.69
N ILE A 332 2.13 20.05 10.31
CA ILE A 332 1.73 20.79 11.51
C ILE A 332 2.62 20.39 12.69
N LEU A 333 3.05 19.14 12.71
CA LEU A 333 3.85 18.53 13.78
C LEU A 333 5.35 18.60 13.50
N ASP A 334 5.75 18.94 12.26
CA ASP A 334 7.14 19.02 11.79
C ASP A 334 7.91 17.74 12.17
N VAL A 335 7.34 16.59 11.82
CA VAL A 335 7.88 15.26 12.14
C VAL A 335 9.25 15.06 11.48
N GLY A 336 9.53 15.81 10.40
CA GLY A 336 10.84 15.91 9.78
C GLY A 336 11.99 16.26 10.73
N ARG A 337 11.72 16.91 11.88
CA ARG A 337 12.72 17.20 12.93
C ARG A 337 13.31 15.97 13.61
N LEU A 338 12.62 14.83 13.51
CA LEU A 338 13.14 13.57 14.05
C LEU A 338 14.27 13.00 13.18
N LYS A 339 14.45 13.44 11.93
CA LYS A 339 15.50 12.94 11.03
C LYS A 339 16.90 13.24 11.57
N GLN A 340 17.85 12.33 11.33
CA GLN A 340 19.24 12.56 11.68
C GLN A 340 19.83 13.76 10.90
N ALA A 341 20.46 14.69 11.62
CA ALA A 341 21.11 15.86 11.01
C ALA A 341 22.24 15.43 10.07
N GLY A 342 22.12 15.76 8.78
CA GLY A 342 23.09 15.39 7.75
C GLY A 342 22.48 14.72 6.51
N LEU A 343 21.24 14.24 6.60
CA LEU A 343 20.45 13.93 5.41
C LEU A 343 20.04 15.26 4.74
N PRO A 344 20.35 15.49 3.45
CA PRO A 344 19.80 16.64 2.75
C PRO A 344 18.28 16.62 2.91
N SER A 345 17.67 17.75 3.26
CA SER A 345 16.21 17.86 3.35
C SER A 345 15.61 17.48 2.01
N SER A 346 15.09 16.24 1.94
CA SER A 346 14.53 15.60 0.75
C SER A 346 15.49 15.56 -0.44
N PRO A 347 15.98 14.38 -0.90
CA PRO A 347 16.61 14.27 -2.22
C PRO A 347 15.63 14.60 -3.37
N PHE A 348 14.35 14.86 -3.07
CA PHE A 348 13.27 15.12 -4.02
C PHE A 348 13.02 16.61 -4.31
N ARG A 349 13.88 17.55 -3.88
CA ARG A 349 13.70 18.94 -4.32
C ARG A 349 13.86 19.02 -5.84
N TYR A 350 12.75 19.23 -6.55
CA TYR A 350 12.74 19.69 -7.93
C TYR A 350 13.63 20.93 -8.05
N ARG A 351 14.83 20.77 -8.62
CA ARG A 351 15.61 21.93 -9.07
C ARG A 351 14.98 22.39 -10.38
N ARG A 352 14.12 23.41 -10.28
CA ARG A 352 13.60 24.12 -11.45
C ARG A 352 14.78 24.90 -12.05
N ASP A 353 15.35 24.42 -13.15
CA ASP A 353 16.42 25.15 -13.85
C ASP A 353 15.89 26.49 -14.36
N SER A 354 16.78 27.47 -14.55
CA SER A 354 16.48 28.87 -14.90
C SER A 354 15.76 29.08 -16.25
N GLY A 355 15.34 28.00 -16.92
CA GLY A 355 14.55 27.99 -18.15
C GLY A 355 13.14 27.42 -18.03
N GLY A 356 12.64 27.10 -16.83
CA GLY A 356 11.24 26.68 -16.64
C GLY A 356 10.90 25.25 -17.08
N HIS A 357 11.90 24.44 -17.46
CA HIS A 357 11.73 23.02 -17.73
C HIS A 357 12.03 22.19 -16.47
N THR A 358 11.13 21.28 -16.12
CA THR A 358 11.35 20.21 -15.14
C THR A 358 12.24 19.14 -15.75
N THR A 359 13.55 19.33 -15.65
CA THR A 359 14.50 18.26 -15.95
C THR A 359 14.45 17.25 -14.81
N PHE A 360 14.08 15.99 -15.11
CA PHE A 360 14.33 14.85 -14.21
C PHE A 360 15.86 14.74 -14.04
N SER A 361 16.42 15.45 -13.05
CA SER A 361 17.75 15.10 -12.56
C SER A 361 17.66 13.64 -12.15
N SER A 362 18.48 12.81 -12.78
CA SER A 362 18.62 11.38 -12.53
C SER A 362 18.36 11.09 -11.06
N SER A 363 17.31 10.30 -10.78
CA SER A 363 16.94 9.87 -9.44
C SER A 363 18.22 9.49 -8.69
N SER A 364 18.61 10.32 -7.71
CA SER A 364 19.64 9.90 -6.77
C SER A 364 19.14 8.59 -6.20
N MET A 365 19.84 7.48 -6.48
CA MET A 365 19.46 6.13 -6.06
C MET A 365 19.03 6.17 -4.59
N ILE A 366 17.70 6.14 -4.36
CA ILE A 366 17.09 6.23 -3.02
C ILE A 366 17.54 5.04 -2.17
N TYR A 367 17.89 3.95 -2.85
CA TYR A 367 18.44 2.75 -2.29
C TYR A 367 19.88 2.51 -2.80
N PRO A 368 20.81 2.06 -1.94
CA PRO A 368 20.67 1.79 -0.51
C PRO A 368 20.83 3.07 0.34
N PRO A 369 20.06 3.21 1.44
CA PRO A 369 20.30 4.26 2.45
C PRO A 369 21.69 4.15 3.08
N ASP A 370 22.29 5.29 3.43
CA ASP A 370 23.65 5.38 3.99
C ASP A 370 23.84 4.67 5.34
N SER A 371 22.78 4.56 6.13
CA SER A 371 22.81 3.91 7.43
C SER A 371 21.45 3.26 7.73
N ILE A 372 21.42 2.37 8.73
CA ILE A 372 20.15 1.79 9.21
C ILE A 372 19.23 2.91 9.71
N ARG A 373 19.78 3.92 10.40
CA ARG A 373 19.01 5.08 10.85
C ARG A 373 18.42 5.85 9.67
N ALA A 374 19.19 6.06 8.61
CA ALA A 374 18.70 6.69 7.39
C ALA A 374 17.60 5.85 6.71
N ALA A 375 17.71 4.52 6.72
CA ALA A 375 16.66 3.64 6.22
C ALA A 375 15.36 3.76 7.03
N VAL A 376 15.44 3.80 8.37
CA VAL A 376 14.28 4.00 9.25
C VAL A 376 13.66 5.38 9.05
N ASP A 377 14.49 6.42 8.97
CA ASP A 377 14.02 7.80 8.73
C ASP A 377 13.31 7.92 7.38
N LEU A 378 13.87 7.34 6.31
CA LEU A 378 13.29 7.34 4.97
C LEU A 378 11.94 6.61 4.94
N LEU A 379 11.89 5.37 5.42
CA LEU A 379 10.69 4.52 5.29
C LEU A 379 9.54 5.00 6.16
N PHE A 380 9.81 5.37 7.42
CA PHE A 380 8.75 5.60 8.41
C PHE A 380 8.35 7.07 8.54
N LEU A 381 9.23 8.03 8.22
CA LEU A 381 8.88 9.47 8.26
C LEU A 381 8.47 10.05 6.91
N GLU A 382 9.00 9.55 5.78
CA GLU A 382 8.65 10.08 4.46
C GLU A 382 7.50 9.32 3.79
N GLY A 383 7.39 8.00 3.99
CA GLY A 383 6.30 7.20 3.44
C GLY A 383 4.94 7.42 4.14
N SER A 384 3.84 7.20 3.42
CA SER A 384 2.46 7.24 3.95
C SER A 384 2.27 6.30 5.16
N SER A 385 1.54 6.72 6.19
CA SER A 385 1.32 5.91 7.40
C SER A 385 0.51 4.63 7.16
N ASP A 386 -0.34 4.59 6.12
CA ASP A 386 -1.22 3.46 5.82
C ASP A 386 -0.46 2.20 5.37
N LEU A 387 0.77 2.36 4.85
CA LEU A 387 1.57 1.29 4.24
C LEU A 387 2.54 0.63 5.24
N ILE A 388 2.11 0.41 6.49
CA ILE A 388 2.97 -0.07 7.57
C ILE A 388 3.59 -1.45 7.26
N LEU A 389 2.84 -2.37 6.67
CA LEU A 389 3.33 -3.71 6.36
C LEU A 389 4.36 -3.66 5.22
N ALA A 390 4.13 -2.82 4.21
CA ALA A 390 5.09 -2.57 3.13
C ALA A 390 6.40 -1.97 3.66
N LYS A 391 6.32 -0.94 4.51
CA LYS A 391 7.51 -0.36 5.17
C LYS A 391 8.30 -1.41 5.96
N LYS A 392 7.60 -2.23 6.76
CA LYS A 392 8.21 -3.30 7.57
C LYS A 392 8.89 -4.36 6.69
N ALA A 393 8.29 -4.70 5.55
CA ALA A 393 8.85 -5.65 4.59
C ALA A 393 10.02 -5.07 3.78
N ILE A 394 9.98 -3.78 3.39
CA ILE A 394 11.10 -3.09 2.72
C ILE A 394 12.31 -3.02 3.67
N PHE A 395 12.07 -2.74 4.95
CA PHE A 395 13.15 -2.78 5.93
C PHE A 395 13.73 -4.19 6.10
N LEU A 396 12.90 -5.23 6.02
CA LEU A 396 13.35 -6.61 6.04
C LEU A 396 14.19 -6.97 4.80
N TYR A 397 13.78 -6.52 3.61
CA TYR A 397 14.59 -6.61 2.38
C TYR A 397 15.97 -5.95 2.59
N TYR A 398 16.01 -4.75 3.18
CA TYR A 398 17.26 -4.04 3.49
C TYR A 398 18.18 -4.86 4.42
N LEU A 399 17.61 -5.54 5.42
CA LEU A 399 18.37 -6.44 6.31
C LEU A 399 18.92 -7.66 5.54
N PHE A 400 18.12 -8.28 4.67
CA PHE A 400 18.59 -9.39 3.84
C PHE A 400 19.72 -8.96 2.89
N ASP A 401 19.58 -7.83 2.22
CA ASP A 401 20.63 -7.33 1.31
C ASP A 401 21.96 -7.07 2.01
N ARG A 402 21.90 -6.61 3.25
CA ARG A 402 23.10 -6.38 4.05
C ARG A 402 23.76 -7.65 4.57
N HIS A 403 23.01 -8.73 4.82
CA HIS A 403 23.49 -9.85 5.63
C HIS A 403 23.39 -11.26 5.00
N TRP A 404 22.62 -11.46 3.93
CA TRP A 404 22.28 -12.79 3.40
C TRP A 404 23.47 -13.72 3.16
N THR A 405 24.58 -13.20 2.61
CA THR A 405 25.76 -14.02 2.27
C THR A 405 26.64 -14.37 3.47
N LEU A 406 26.26 -13.94 4.67
CA LEU A 406 26.96 -14.26 5.92
C LEU A 406 26.35 -15.51 6.54
N THR A 407 27.12 -16.19 7.38
CA THR A 407 26.65 -17.40 8.09
C THR A 407 25.39 -17.12 8.91
N ASP A 408 24.38 -18.00 8.84
CA ASP A 408 23.11 -17.88 9.57
C ASP A 408 23.27 -17.51 11.05
N ALA A 409 24.29 -18.06 11.71
CA ALA A 409 24.56 -17.82 13.13
C ALA A 409 24.79 -16.34 13.48
N SER A 410 25.18 -15.49 12.51
CA SER A 410 25.49 -14.09 12.78
C SER A 410 24.27 -13.16 12.69
N TRP A 411 23.28 -13.43 11.83
CA TRP A 411 22.23 -12.46 11.52
C TRP A 411 20.79 -13.00 11.69
N ARG A 412 20.61 -14.33 11.60
CA ARG A 412 19.28 -14.95 11.58
C ARG A 412 18.48 -14.69 12.85
N SER A 413 19.13 -14.75 14.03
CA SER A 413 18.46 -14.45 15.31
C SER A 413 17.91 -13.03 15.38
N THR A 414 18.58 -12.06 14.77
CA THR A 414 18.11 -10.66 14.73
C THR A 414 16.90 -10.51 13.82
N VAL A 415 16.91 -11.18 12.65
CA VAL A 415 15.77 -11.18 11.74
C VAL A 415 14.58 -11.91 12.35
N ASP A 416 14.81 -13.05 13.03
CA ASP A 416 13.76 -13.79 13.74
C ASP A 416 13.15 -12.94 14.87
N ASP A 417 13.97 -12.18 15.62
CA ASP A 417 13.47 -11.24 16.62
C ASP A 417 12.67 -10.08 16.01
N TYR A 418 13.12 -9.53 14.87
CA TYR A 418 12.37 -8.50 14.12
C TYR A 418 11.00 -9.03 13.69
N VAL A 419 10.98 -10.19 13.03
CA VAL A 419 9.76 -10.86 12.55
C VAL A 419 8.80 -11.13 13.71
N LYS A 420 9.31 -11.59 14.85
CA LYS A 420 8.52 -11.82 16.07
C LYS A 420 8.00 -10.52 16.68
N THR A 421 8.85 -9.49 16.81
CA THR A 421 8.50 -8.20 17.42
C THR A 421 7.38 -7.52 16.64
N PHE A 422 7.46 -7.53 15.31
CA PHE A 422 6.51 -6.83 14.44
C PHE A 422 5.38 -7.71 13.90
N GLY A 423 5.26 -8.96 14.38
CA GLY A 423 4.19 -9.88 14.00
C GLY A 423 4.18 -10.26 12.52
N ILE A 424 5.34 -10.28 11.86
CA ILE A 424 5.45 -10.66 10.44
C ILE A 424 5.28 -12.18 10.33
N THR A 425 4.39 -12.64 9.46
CA THR A 425 4.18 -14.08 9.26
C THR A 425 5.35 -14.68 8.46
N ARG A 426 5.61 -15.99 8.65
CA ARG A 426 6.66 -16.69 7.90
C ARG A 426 6.53 -16.54 6.38
N PRO A 427 5.34 -16.67 5.75
CA PRO A 427 5.19 -16.46 4.30
C PRO A 427 5.66 -15.07 3.84
N PHE A 428 5.35 -14.01 4.59
CA PHE A 428 5.75 -12.64 4.25
C PHE A 428 7.25 -12.38 4.43
N MET A 429 7.85 -12.99 5.44
CA MET A 429 9.30 -12.97 5.61
C MET A 429 10.01 -13.66 4.44
N LEU A 430 9.54 -14.86 4.06
CA LEU A 430 10.10 -15.63 2.95
C LEU A 430 9.88 -14.94 1.59
N GLU A 431 8.73 -14.28 1.39
CA GLU A 431 8.46 -13.49 0.19
C GLU A 431 9.40 -12.27 0.09
N SER A 432 9.67 -11.58 1.20
CA SER A 432 10.64 -10.48 1.23
C SER A 432 12.06 -10.95 0.90
N LEU A 433 12.43 -12.14 1.39
CA LEU A 433 13.69 -12.79 1.04
C LEU A 433 13.73 -13.18 -0.45
N LEU A 434 12.65 -13.75 -0.98
CA LEU A 434 12.54 -14.14 -2.38
C LEU A 434 12.77 -12.95 -3.31
N PHE A 435 12.17 -11.78 -3.03
CA PHE A 435 12.34 -10.60 -3.87
C PHE A 435 13.78 -10.09 -3.86
N TYR A 436 14.45 -10.16 -2.70
CA TYR A 436 15.88 -9.87 -2.62
C TYR A 436 16.71 -10.84 -3.47
N LEU A 437 16.47 -12.14 -3.35
CA LEU A 437 17.22 -13.16 -4.10
C LEU A 437 17.02 -13.04 -5.63
N LEU A 438 15.81 -12.66 -6.06
CA LEU A 438 15.51 -12.44 -7.47
C LEU A 438 16.15 -11.16 -8.02
N ASP A 439 16.29 -10.11 -7.20
CA ASP A 439 17.03 -8.89 -7.54
C ASP A 439 18.55 -9.09 -7.61
N ASP A 440 19.12 -9.99 -6.78
CA ASP A 440 20.55 -10.27 -6.79
C ASP A 440 20.98 -10.99 -8.09
N SER A 441 22.08 -10.55 -8.72
CA SER A 441 22.50 -11.06 -10.04
C SER A 441 23.20 -12.42 -9.99
N SER A 442 23.53 -12.96 -8.81
CA SER A 442 24.27 -14.22 -8.67
C SER A 442 23.43 -15.48 -8.90
N ASP A 443 24.03 -16.52 -9.48
CA ASP A 443 23.36 -17.81 -9.71
C ASP A 443 23.03 -18.54 -8.40
N ALA A 444 23.85 -18.36 -7.36
CA ALA A 444 23.58 -18.90 -6.03
C ALA A 444 22.27 -18.35 -5.45
N ALA A 445 22.01 -17.04 -5.59
CA ALA A 445 20.76 -16.43 -5.16
C ALA A 445 19.56 -16.98 -5.96
N LEU A 446 19.74 -17.24 -7.26
CA LEU A 446 18.71 -17.85 -8.08
C LEU A 446 18.38 -19.28 -7.63
N GLU A 447 19.39 -20.10 -7.32
CA GLU A 447 19.17 -21.45 -6.78
C GLU A 447 18.41 -21.43 -5.46
N ASP A 448 18.77 -20.53 -4.54
CA ASP A 448 18.08 -20.40 -3.26
C ASP A 448 16.64 -19.90 -3.44
N ALA A 449 16.40 -18.94 -4.34
CA ALA A 449 15.06 -18.51 -4.70
C ALA A 449 14.21 -19.70 -5.21
N CYS A 450 14.79 -20.53 -6.07
CA CYS A 450 14.12 -21.71 -6.61
C CYS A 450 13.75 -22.75 -5.54
N ARG A 451 14.59 -22.91 -4.51
CA ARG A 451 14.30 -23.81 -3.36
C ARG A 451 13.18 -23.28 -2.47
N LEU A 452 13.05 -21.96 -2.34
CA LEU A 452 12.05 -21.32 -1.47
C LEU A 452 10.65 -21.23 -2.11
N LEU A 453 10.56 -21.15 -3.44
CA LEU A 453 9.29 -20.96 -4.16
C LEU A 453 8.19 -21.97 -3.76
N PRO A 454 8.42 -23.28 -3.64
CA PRO A 454 7.39 -24.24 -3.25
C PRO A 454 6.71 -23.93 -1.90
N GLU A 455 7.39 -23.24 -0.97
CA GLU A 455 6.83 -22.85 0.34
C GLU A 455 6.00 -21.55 0.28
N ILE A 456 6.22 -20.70 -0.73
CA ILE A 456 5.67 -19.33 -0.81
C ILE A 456 4.54 -19.24 -1.82
N VAL A 457 4.59 -20.05 -2.87
CA VAL A 457 3.69 -19.93 -4.01
C VAL A 457 2.23 -20.04 -3.57
N SER A 458 1.50 -18.98 -3.88
CA SER A 458 0.09 -18.80 -3.55
C SER A 458 -0.59 -17.99 -4.65
N PRO A 459 -1.93 -17.91 -4.68
CA PRO A 459 -2.65 -17.11 -5.66
C PRO A 459 -2.34 -15.60 -5.66
N ASN A 460 -1.68 -15.11 -4.61
CA ASN A 460 -1.29 -13.70 -4.48
C ASN A 460 0.18 -13.44 -4.78
N ILE A 461 0.94 -14.44 -5.23
CA ILE A 461 2.35 -14.22 -5.55
C ILE A 461 2.49 -13.09 -6.57
N HIS A 462 3.46 -12.22 -6.33
CA HIS A 462 3.64 -11.05 -7.17
C HIS A 462 3.97 -11.45 -8.63
N PRO A 463 3.26 -10.92 -9.64
CA PRO A 463 3.39 -11.35 -11.04
C PRO A 463 4.81 -11.21 -11.60
N LYS A 464 5.54 -10.17 -11.17
CA LYS A 464 6.94 -9.93 -11.54
C LYS A 464 7.88 -11.09 -11.17
N VAL A 465 7.50 -11.97 -10.24
CA VAL A 465 8.30 -13.18 -9.92
C VAL A 465 8.45 -14.08 -11.15
N ALA A 466 7.36 -14.33 -11.88
CA ALA A 466 7.42 -15.15 -13.09
C ALA A 466 8.25 -14.47 -14.20
N GLN A 467 8.13 -13.15 -14.32
CA GLN A 467 8.91 -12.36 -15.27
C GLN A 467 10.41 -12.44 -14.99
N VAL A 468 10.84 -12.21 -13.74
CA VAL A 468 12.27 -12.24 -13.39
C VAL A 468 12.84 -13.66 -13.49
N LEU A 469 12.07 -14.70 -13.16
CA LEU A 469 12.49 -16.09 -13.37
C LEU A 469 12.71 -16.40 -14.87
N LEU A 470 11.82 -15.90 -15.74
CA LEU A 470 11.96 -16.01 -17.19
C LEU A 470 13.22 -15.30 -17.69
N GLU A 471 13.44 -14.05 -17.27
CA GLU A 471 14.63 -13.25 -17.63
C GLU A 471 15.94 -13.91 -17.16
N ARG A 472 15.90 -14.68 -16.07
CA ARG A 472 17.05 -15.43 -15.55
C ARG A 472 17.17 -16.85 -16.13
N GLY A 473 16.40 -17.18 -17.17
CA GLY A 473 16.50 -18.45 -17.89
C GLY A 473 15.87 -19.65 -17.19
N ARG A 474 15.02 -19.44 -16.18
CA ARG A 474 14.31 -20.50 -15.42
C ARG A 474 12.83 -20.55 -15.78
N ALA A 475 12.55 -20.74 -17.07
CA ALA A 475 11.18 -20.79 -17.61
C ALA A 475 10.36 -21.95 -17.04
N ASP A 476 11.01 -23.08 -16.74
CA ASP A 476 10.40 -24.27 -16.13
C ASP A 476 9.76 -23.95 -14.76
N ILE A 477 10.51 -23.25 -13.91
CA ILE A 477 10.04 -22.83 -12.59
C ILE A 477 9.02 -21.69 -12.72
N ALA A 478 9.25 -20.73 -13.62
CA ALA A 478 8.29 -19.67 -13.89
C ALA A 478 6.91 -20.24 -14.28
N LEU A 479 6.88 -21.29 -15.11
CA LEU A 479 5.65 -21.98 -15.50
C LEU A 479 4.97 -22.66 -14.30
N SER A 480 5.75 -23.29 -13.41
CA SER A 480 5.20 -23.85 -12.16
C SER A 480 4.57 -22.78 -11.28
N VAL A 481 5.22 -21.62 -11.13
CA VAL A 481 4.70 -20.48 -10.36
C VAL A 481 3.39 -19.99 -10.95
N LEU A 482 3.32 -19.79 -12.27
CA LEU A 482 2.11 -19.37 -12.96
C LEU A 482 0.97 -20.37 -12.71
N ARG A 483 1.19 -21.67 -12.95
CA ARG A 483 0.17 -22.70 -12.74
C ARG A 483 -0.35 -22.74 -11.31
N SER A 484 0.56 -22.64 -10.34
CA SER A 484 0.22 -22.67 -8.92
C SER A 484 -0.42 -21.37 -8.41
N SER A 485 -0.26 -20.24 -9.11
CA SER A 485 -0.99 -19.00 -8.80
C SER A 485 -2.50 -19.11 -9.11
N GLY A 486 -2.91 -20.08 -9.92
CA GLY A 486 -4.31 -20.24 -10.36
C GLY A 486 -4.82 -19.15 -11.31
N ARG A 487 -4.00 -18.12 -11.59
CA ARG A 487 -4.29 -17.04 -12.57
C ARG A 487 -4.06 -17.49 -14.01
N ASP A 488 -3.33 -18.59 -14.17
CA ASP A 488 -2.82 -19.14 -15.42
C ASP A 488 -3.87 -19.82 -16.33
N GLY A 489 -5.12 -19.37 -16.24
CA GLY A 489 -6.19 -19.80 -17.12
C GLY A 489 -6.77 -21.17 -16.73
N ARG A 490 -7.85 -21.16 -15.93
CA ARG A 490 -8.83 -22.26 -16.00
C ARG A 490 -9.33 -22.34 -17.45
N PHE A 491 -8.85 -23.33 -18.18
CA PHE A 491 -9.38 -23.75 -19.48
C PHE A 491 -10.77 -24.31 -19.25
N GLY A 492 -11.81 -23.53 -19.55
CA GLY A 492 -13.21 -23.95 -19.47
C GLY A 492 -13.81 -23.80 -18.07
N VAL A 493 -15.11 -23.47 -18.05
CA VAL A 493 -15.96 -23.19 -16.88
C VAL A 493 -15.80 -21.77 -16.32
N VAL A 494 -16.46 -20.84 -17.00
CA VAL A 494 -16.89 -19.56 -16.41
C VAL A 494 -17.91 -19.87 -15.31
N SER A 495 -17.47 -19.93 -14.06
CA SER A 495 -18.41 -19.81 -12.93
C SER A 495 -18.90 -18.37 -12.90
N LYS A 496 -20.21 -18.15 -13.00
CA LYS A 496 -20.84 -16.82 -13.06
C LYS A 496 -20.67 -16.00 -11.77
N THR A 497 -20.05 -16.55 -10.72
CA THR A 497 -20.06 -15.99 -9.37
C THR A 497 -18.73 -15.42 -8.88
N GLU A 498 -17.64 -15.54 -9.64
CA GLU A 498 -16.37 -14.89 -9.27
C GLU A 498 -16.10 -13.76 -10.26
N SER A 499 -15.97 -12.53 -9.73
CA SER A 499 -15.38 -11.41 -10.45
C SER A 499 -13.91 -11.77 -10.68
N ALA A 500 -13.62 -12.54 -11.72
CA ALA A 500 -12.25 -12.85 -12.13
C ALA A 500 -11.53 -11.53 -12.38
N VAL A 501 -10.50 -11.26 -11.58
CA VAL A 501 -9.63 -10.09 -11.75
C VAL A 501 -9.07 -10.16 -13.17
N ALA A 502 -9.30 -9.11 -13.97
CA ALA A 502 -8.74 -9.02 -15.31
C ALA A 502 -7.21 -9.08 -15.20
N VAL A 503 -6.59 -10.02 -15.93
CA VAL A 503 -5.14 -10.16 -15.97
C VAL A 503 -4.58 -9.03 -16.85
N PRO A 504 -3.64 -8.20 -16.37
CA PRO A 504 -3.07 -7.13 -17.19
C PRO A 504 -2.23 -7.70 -18.34
N LEU A 505 -2.12 -6.95 -19.43
CA LEU A 505 -1.39 -7.39 -20.63
C LEU A 505 0.06 -7.79 -20.33
N SER A 506 0.77 -7.09 -19.44
CA SER A 506 2.14 -7.42 -19.06
C SER A 506 2.27 -8.82 -18.43
N GLU A 507 1.30 -9.21 -17.60
CA GLU A 507 1.20 -10.55 -17.03
C GLU A 507 0.90 -11.59 -18.12
N ALA A 508 -0.03 -11.28 -19.03
CA ALA A 508 -0.38 -12.17 -20.14
C ALA A 508 0.79 -12.39 -21.11
N THR A 509 1.53 -11.34 -21.45
CA THR A 509 2.75 -11.39 -22.27
C THR A 509 3.80 -12.25 -21.60
N THR A 510 4.04 -12.07 -20.29
CA THR A 510 4.96 -12.92 -19.53
C THR A 510 4.53 -14.39 -19.56
N ALA A 511 3.24 -14.68 -19.39
CA ALA A 511 2.71 -16.04 -19.41
C ALA A 511 2.86 -16.72 -20.80
N VAL A 512 2.74 -15.96 -21.89
CA VAL A 512 3.02 -16.44 -23.25
C VAL A 512 4.52 -16.70 -23.43
N ARG A 513 5.38 -15.72 -23.07
CA ARG A 513 6.85 -15.86 -23.19
C ARG A 513 7.39 -17.06 -22.40
N VAL A 514 6.87 -17.31 -21.18
CA VAL A 514 7.24 -18.48 -20.37
C VAL A 514 6.92 -19.80 -21.07
N ARG A 515 5.71 -19.93 -21.63
CA ARG A 515 5.29 -21.14 -22.36
C ARG A 515 6.13 -21.38 -23.61
N LEU A 516 6.42 -20.31 -24.36
CA LEU A 516 7.25 -20.36 -25.54
C LEU A 516 8.67 -20.85 -25.20
N GLN A 517 9.29 -20.31 -24.16
CA GLN A 517 10.59 -20.77 -23.67
C GLN A 517 10.57 -22.21 -23.15
N CYS A 518 9.44 -22.70 -22.63
CA CYS A 518 9.26 -24.11 -22.27
C CYS A 518 8.99 -25.04 -23.47
N GLY A 519 8.96 -24.51 -24.70
CA GLY A 519 8.63 -25.28 -25.91
C GLY A 519 7.14 -25.64 -26.06
N LEU A 520 6.25 -24.97 -25.32
CA LEU A 520 4.82 -25.25 -25.28
C LEU A 520 4.03 -24.31 -26.20
N LEU A 521 4.34 -24.35 -27.50
CA LEU A 521 3.75 -23.46 -28.51
C LEU A 521 2.22 -23.56 -28.56
N THR A 522 1.67 -24.77 -28.52
CA THR A 522 0.22 -24.99 -28.52
C THR A 522 -0.44 -24.42 -27.26
N GLU A 523 0.21 -24.52 -26.09
CA GLU A 523 -0.31 -23.96 -24.85
C GLU A 523 -0.31 -22.43 -24.89
N ALA A 524 0.76 -21.83 -25.44
CA ALA A 524 0.83 -20.37 -25.65
C ALA A 524 -0.28 -19.88 -26.59
N TYR A 525 -0.53 -20.61 -27.68
CA TYR A 525 -1.62 -20.34 -28.61
C TYR A 525 -3.01 -20.45 -27.95
N LEU A 526 -3.26 -21.48 -27.14
CA LEU A 526 -4.53 -21.61 -26.45
C LEU A 526 -4.70 -20.54 -25.36
N TYR A 527 -3.62 -20.17 -24.68
CA TYR A 527 -3.62 -19.13 -23.66
C TYR A 527 -3.97 -17.76 -24.25
N GLN A 528 -3.32 -17.34 -25.35
CA GLN A 528 -3.62 -16.04 -25.96
C GLN A 528 -5.09 -15.95 -26.38
N ARG A 529 -5.66 -17.03 -26.94
CA ARG A 529 -7.09 -17.08 -27.32
C ARG A 529 -8.02 -16.95 -26.14
N ALA A 530 -7.70 -17.66 -25.05
CA ALA A 530 -8.48 -17.57 -23.82
C ALA A 530 -8.42 -16.15 -23.22
N HIS A 531 -7.26 -15.49 -23.28
CA HIS A 531 -7.05 -14.14 -22.78
C HIS A 531 -7.86 -13.11 -23.56
N TRP A 532 -7.65 -12.95 -24.86
CA TRP A 532 -8.36 -11.92 -25.62
C TRP A 532 -9.86 -12.20 -25.74
N SER A 533 -10.30 -13.47 -25.71
CA SER A 533 -11.73 -13.80 -25.66
C SER A 533 -12.38 -13.28 -24.37
N ARG A 534 -11.67 -13.34 -23.23
CA ARG A 534 -12.14 -12.78 -21.95
C ARG A 534 -12.19 -11.25 -22.01
N VAL A 535 -11.12 -10.60 -22.47
CA VAL A 535 -11.06 -9.13 -22.62
C VAL A 535 -12.19 -8.64 -23.53
N LYS A 536 -12.44 -9.33 -24.65
CA LYS A 536 -13.56 -9.04 -25.55
C LYS A 536 -14.92 -9.17 -24.87
N THR A 537 -15.14 -10.21 -24.05
CA THR A 537 -16.40 -10.34 -23.28
C THR A 537 -16.54 -9.26 -22.21
N ASP A 538 -15.44 -8.84 -21.60
CA ASP A 538 -15.43 -7.81 -20.56
C ASP A 538 -15.64 -6.42 -21.14
N GLU A 539 -15.08 -6.11 -22.31
CA GLU A 539 -15.38 -4.89 -23.05
C GLU A 539 -16.86 -4.81 -23.44
N LEU A 540 -17.44 -5.91 -23.92
CA LEU A 540 -18.86 -5.99 -24.28
C LEU A 540 -19.76 -5.77 -23.04
N ARG A 541 -19.39 -6.38 -21.91
CA ARG A 541 -20.06 -6.16 -20.62
C ARG A 541 -19.89 -4.72 -20.12
N GLY A 542 -18.69 -4.17 -20.26
CA GLY A 542 -18.30 -2.80 -19.91
C GLY A 542 -19.10 -1.75 -20.69
N ARG A 543 -19.28 -1.95 -22.00
CA ARG A 543 -20.15 -1.12 -22.85
C ARG A 543 -21.62 -1.21 -22.44
N ALA A 544 -22.12 -2.38 -22.05
CA ALA A 544 -23.48 -2.52 -21.52
C ALA A 544 -23.68 -1.76 -20.18
N SER A 545 -22.65 -1.68 -19.33
CA SER A 545 -22.67 -0.92 -18.08
C SER A 545 -22.40 0.60 -18.24
N LYS A 546 -21.62 1.02 -19.26
CA LYS A 546 -21.36 2.45 -19.57
C LYS A 546 -22.61 3.19 -20.07
N ILE A 547 -23.65 2.49 -20.52
CA ILE A 547 -24.97 3.09 -20.81
C ILE A 547 -25.64 3.68 -19.54
N ARG A 548 -25.15 3.38 -18.32
CA ARG A 548 -25.72 3.89 -17.05
C ARG A 548 -24.90 4.92 -16.28
N LYS A 549 -23.67 5.25 -16.66
CA LYS A 549 -22.89 6.32 -16.00
C LYS A 549 -21.97 7.00 -17.02
N LEU A 550 -22.37 8.21 -17.45
CA LEU A 550 -21.43 9.18 -18.00
C LEU A 550 -20.53 9.68 -16.87
N ASP A 551 -19.32 10.05 -17.25
CA ASP A 551 -18.24 10.69 -16.48
C ASP A 551 -17.43 9.78 -15.55
N GLN A 552 -16.35 9.22 -16.12
CA GLN A 552 -15.03 9.29 -15.52
C GLN A 552 -13.96 9.14 -16.61
N GLN A 553 -13.00 10.06 -16.56
CA GLN A 553 -12.04 10.40 -17.60
C GLN A 553 -10.71 9.67 -17.39
N GLY A 554 -10.08 9.24 -18.48
CA GLY A 554 -8.61 9.21 -18.58
C GLY A 554 -7.87 7.92 -18.22
N ASP A 555 -8.33 6.75 -18.67
CA ASP A 555 -7.40 5.62 -18.85
C ASP A 555 -7.67 5.04 -20.24
N GLU A 556 -6.69 5.15 -21.15
CA GLU A 556 -6.75 4.58 -22.50
C GLU A 556 -6.71 3.05 -22.37
N THR A 557 -7.85 2.45 -22.04
CA THR A 557 -8.01 0.99 -22.10
C THR A 557 -7.78 0.56 -23.54
N ARG A 558 -6.62 -0.07 -23.78
CA ARG A 558 -6.25 -0.69 -25.06
C ARG A 558 -7.37 -1.58 -25.56
N SER A 559 -7.57 -1.58 -26.87
CA SER A 559 -8.57 -2.42 -27.52
C SER A 559 -8.14 -3.89 -27.43
N TRP A 560 -9.10 -4.82 -27.31
CA TRP A 560 -8.85 -6.27 -27.43
C TRP A 560 -8.02 -6.64 -28.67
N SER A 561 -8.15 -5.86 -29.74
CA SER A 561 -7.37 -6.04 -30.98
C SER A 561 -5.88 -5.73 -30.79
N GLU A 562 -5.55 -4.71 -29.99
CA GLU A 562 -4.17 -4.32 -29.70
C GLU A 562 -3.52 -5.32 -28.75
N GLU A 563 -4.26 -5.81 -27.74
CA GLU A 563 -3.75 -6.90 -26.87
C GLU A 563 -3.49 -8.19 -27.66
N MET A 564 -4.39 -8.54 -28.59
CA MET A 564 -4.19 -9.69 -29.48
C MET A 564 -2.97 -9.49 -30.40
N GLU A 565 -2.77 -8.29 -30.97
CA GLU A 565 -1.60 -7.99 -31.79
C GLU A 565 -0.29 -8.20 -31.03
N VAL A 566 -0.23 -7.76 -29.77
CA VAL A 566 0.94 -7.98 -28.90
C VAL A 566 1.16 -9.48 -28.66
N LEU A 567 0.14 -10.23 -28.22
CA LEU A 567 0.32 -11.64 -27.86
C LEU A 567 0.63 -12.54 -29.06
N VAL A 568 -0.03 -12.31 -30.21
CA VAL A 568 0.25 -13.05 -31.44
C VAL A 568 1.62 -12.65 -32.00
N GLY A 569 1.96 -11.37 -31.92
CA GLY A 569 3.27 -10.84 -32.30
C GLY A 569 4.41 -11.53 -31.55
N GLU A 570 4.29 -11.71 -30.23
CA GLU A 570 5.25 -12.45 -29.41
C GLU A 570 5.43 -13.90 -29.85
N ILE A 571 4.34 -14.60 -30.19
CA ILE A 571 4.40 -15.97 -30.71
C ILE A 571 5.13 -15.99 -32.07
N CYS A 572 4.81 -15.07 -32.97
CA CYS A 572 5.45 -14.98 -34.28
C CYS A 572 6.94 -14.70 -34.15
N TRP A 573 7.30 -13.67 -33.39
CA TRP A 573 8.68 -13.26 -33.16
C TRP A 573 9.51 -14.38 -32.55
N PHE A 574 8.99 -15.06 -31.53
CA PHE A 574 9.67 -16.19 -30.91
C PHE A 574 9.84 -17.36 -31.89
N SER A 575 8.78 -17.69 -32.63
CA SER A 575 8.80 -18.81 -33.58
C SER A 575 9.80 -18.61 -34.71
N ILE A 576 9.94 -17.37 -35.20
CA ILE A 576 10.94 -16.97 -36.20
C ILE A 576 12.35 -17.25 -35.69
N ARG A 577 12.67 -16.87 -34.44
CA ARG A 577 14.01 -17.01 -33.86
C ARG A 577 14.32 -18.43 -33.40
N SER A 578 13.32 -19.17 -32.91
CA SER A 578 13.48 -20.50 -32.31
C SER A 578 13.29 -21.67 -33.28
N ARG A 579 13.22 -21.42 -34.60
CA ARG A 579 12.99 -22.43 -35.66
C ARG A 579 11.68 -23.22 -35.53
N LEU A 580 10.69 -22.70 -34.80
CA LEU A 580 9.36 -23.31 -34.61
C LEU A 580 8.33 -22.82 -35.63
N LEU A 581 8.77 -22.13 -36.69
CA LEU A 581 7.91 -21.58 -37.74
C LEU A 581 6.98 -22.62 -38.37
N LYS A 582 7.47 -23.84 -38.59
CA LYS A 582 6.67 -24.92 -39.15
C LYS A 582 5.47 -25.25 -38.26
N ASP A 583 5.71 -25.47 -36.98
CA ASP A 583 4.66 -25.85 -36.03
C ASP A 583 3.69 -24.67 -35.81
N MET A 584 4.18 -23.43 -35.87
CA MET A 584 3.36 -22.23 -35.78
C MET A 584 2.38 -22.09 -36.95
N ILE A 585 2.82 -22.32 -38.20
CA ILE A 585 1.93 -22.16 -39.36
C ILE A 585 0.84 -23.24 -39.47
N GLU A 586 1.06 -24.40 -38.82
CA GLU A 586 0.11 -25.51 -38.75
C GLU A 586 -1.05 -25.26 -37.76
N LEU A 587 -0.93 -24.25 -36.87
CA LEU A 587 -1.98 -23.91 -35.91
C LEU A 587 -3.24 -23.32 -36.58
N PRO A 588 -4.44 -23.51 -36.01
CA PRO A 588 -5.70 -23.05 -36.59
C PRO A 588 -5.98 -21.56 -36.31
N TRP A 589 -5.19 -20.68 -36.92
CA TRP A 589 -5.33 -19.22 -36.81
C TRP A 589 -6.64 -18.69 -37.40
N LEU A 590 -7.26 -17.73 -36.72
CA LEU A 590 -8.43 -17.00 -37.20
C LEU A 590 -8.05 -15.85 -38.14
N GLY A 591 -9.00 -15.34 -38.92
CA GLY A 591 -8.74 -14.29 -39.91
C GLY A 591 -8.12 -13.00 -39.35
N ASP A 592 -8.45 -12.60 -38.11
CA ASP A 592 -7.84 -11.43 -37.47
C ASP A 592 -6.41 -11.71 -36.96
N GLU A 593 -6.17 -12.91 -36.44
CA GLU A 593 -4.82 -13.37 -36.03
C GLU A 593 -3.90 -13.54 -37.26
N GLU A 594 -4.46 -14.04 -38.37
CA GLU A 594 -3.75 -14.26 -39.63
C GLU A 594 -3.19 -12.95 -40.22
N LYS A 595 -3.91 -11.84 -40.09
CA LYS A 595 -3.42 -10.52 -40.54
C LYS A 595 -2.11 -10.16 -39.83
N ILE A 596 -2.02 -10.45 -38.53
CA ILE A 596 -0.83 -10.20 -37.71
C ILE A 596 0.31 -11.12 -38.14
N ILE A 597 0.04 -12.42 -38.32
CA ILE A 597 1.05 -13.39 -38.79
C ILE A 597 1.62 -12.99 -40.15
N ARG A 598 0.73 -12.59 -41.09
CA ARG A 598 1.14 -12.12 -42.41
C ARG A 598 2.06 -10.91 -42.29
N LYS A 599 1.71 -9.93 -41.45
CA LYS A 599 2.52 -8.73 -41.19
C LYS A 599 3.90 -9.13 -40.68
N TYR A 600 3.99 -9.85 -39.57
CA TYR A 600 5.27 -10.25 -38.96
C TYR A 600 6.16 -11.11 -39.88
N LEU A 601 5.61 -12.09 -40.58
CA LEU A 601 6.40 -12.93 -41.50
C LEU A 601 6.85 -12.16 -42.75
N PHE A 602 6.04 -11.22 -43.23
CA PHE A 602 6.39 -10.38 -44.38
C PHE A 602 7.43 -9.34 -43.99
N ASP A 603 7.26 -8.65 -42.86
CA ASP A 603 8.20 -7.65 -42.34
C ASP A 603 9.58 -8.30 -42.11
N GLN A 604 9.63 -9.48 -41.49
CA GLN A 604 10.87 -10.25 -41.33
C GLN A 604 11.50 -10.65 -42.68
N ALA A 605 10.69 -10.94 -43.70
CA ALA A 605 11.17 -11.27 -45.04
C ALA A 605 11.66 -10.02 -45.80
N VAL A 606 11.18 -8.82 -45.44
CA VAL A 606 11.68 -7.55 -45.97
C VAL A 606 13.02 -7.18 -45.31
N GLU A 607 13.14 -7.37 -43.99
CA GLU A 607 14.39 -7.13 -43.26
C GLU A 607 15.49 -8.13 -43.62
N ASP A 608 15.15 -9.42 -43.70
CA ASP A 608 16.06 -10.48 -44.15
C ASP A 608 15.40 -11.34 -45.24
N PRO A 609 15.56 -10.96 -46.52
CA PRO A 609 15.03 -11.72 -47.66
C PRO A 609 15.63 -13.12 -47.82
N SER A 610 16.79 -13.38 -47.20
CA SER A 610 17.39 -14.71 -47.21
C SER A 610 16.82 -15.66 -46.14
N SER A 611 15.99 -15.14 -45.24
CA SER A 611 15.34 -15.91 -44.19
C SER A 611 14.26 -16.86 -44.72
N THR A 612 13.88 -17.85 -43.92
CA THR A 612 12.80 -18.78 -44.27
C THR A 612 11.39 -18.19 -44.08
N ALA A 613 11.26 -17.02 -43.45
CA ALA A 613 9.98 -16.44 -43.06
C ALA A 613 9.05 -16.21 -44.27
N GLY A 614 9.58 -15.64 -45.36
CA GLY A 614 8.81 -15.44 -46.59
C GLY A 614 8.36 -16.74 -47.26
N ASN A 615 9.20 -17.79 -47.21
CA ASN A 615 8.83 -19.11 -47.73
C ASN A 615 7.70 -19.74 -46.91
N PHE A 616 7.78 -19.66 -45.58
CA PHE A 616 6.73 -20.16 -44.68
C PHE A 616 5.42 -19.38 -44.83
N LEU A 617 5.47 -18.09 -45.14
CA LEU A 617 4.27 -17.31 -45.44
C LEU A 617 3.54 -17.82 -46.70
N VAL A 618 4.27 -18.19 -47.75
CA VAL A 618 3.66 -18.79 -48.96
C VAL A 618 3.13 -20.19 -48.66
N VAL A 619 3.87 -21.00 -47.89
CA VAL A 619 3.42 -22.34 -47.46
C VAL A 619 2.16 -22.26 -46.60
N PHE A 620 2.05 -21.26 -45.72
CA PHE A 620 0.87 -21.03 -44.86
C PHE A 620 -0.42 -20.91 -45.68
N TYR A 621 -0.39 -20.18 -46.80
CA TYR A 621 -1.53 -20.04 -47.71
C TYR A 621 -1.79 -21.31 -48.53
N ILE A 622 -0.73 -21.98 -49.00
CA ILE A 622 -0.85 -23.22 -49.78
C ILE A 622 -1.48 -24.34 -48.94
N GLN A 623 -1.06 -24.52 -47.68
CA GLN A 623 -1.62 -25.52 -46.76
C GLN A 623 -3.13 -25.30 -46.50
N ARG A 624 -3.62 -24.08 -46.67
CA ARG A 624 -5.03 -23.69 -46.52
C ARG A 624 -5.77 -23.63 -47.87
N CYS A 625 -5.17 -24.15 -48.94
CA CYS A 625 -5.70 -24.14 -50.31
C CYS A 625 -6.03 -22.73 -50.87
N ARG A 626 -5.39 -21.67 -50.34
CA ARG A 626 -5.59 -20.28 -50.76
C ARG A 626 -4.54 -19.87 -51.80
N TYR A 627 -4.60 -20.49 -52.97
CA TYR A 627 -3.55 -20.38 -53.99
C TYR A 627 -3.44 -18.99 -54.64
N THR A 628 -4.54 -18.25 -54.74
CA THR A 628 -4.56 -16.86 -55.25
C THR A 628 -3.71 -15.93 -54.40
N GLU A 629 -3.86 -16.01 -53.07
CA GLU A 629 -3.10 -15.20 -52.12
C GLU A 629 -1.65 -15.64 -52.02
N ALA A 630 -1.39 -16.95 -52.05
CA ALA A 630 -0.04 -17.50 -52.13
C ALA A 630 0.74 -16.92 -53.32
N TYR A 631 0.09 -16.77 -54.48
CA TYR A 631 0.68 -16.16 -55.67
C TYR A 631 0.92 -14.66 -55.52
N VAL A 632 -0.03 -13.90 -54.97
CA VAL A 632 0.13 -12.46 -54.72
C VAL A 632 1.30 -12.20 -53.76
N VAL A 633 1.39 -12.96 -52.67
CA VAL A 633 2.49 -12.86 -51.71
C VAL A 633 3.81 -13.28 -52.35
N HIS A 634 3.83 -14.38 -53.11
CA HIS A 634 5.03 -14.83 -53.82
C HIS A 634 5.61 -13.73 -54.73
N ARG A 635 4.76 -13.03 -55.48
CA ARG A 635 5.19 -11.92 -56.34
C ARG A 635 5.83 -10.77 -55.56
N LYS A 636 5.20 -10.34 -54.46
CA LYS A 636 5.75 -9.29 -53.60
C LYS A 636 7.10 -9.70 -53.01
N LEU A 637 7.24 -10.95 -52.58
CA LEU A 637 8.52 -11.48 -52.09
C LEU A 637 9.58 -11.51 -53.19
N CYS A 638 9.23 -11.89 -54.42
CA CYS A 638 10.17 -11.87 -55.55
C CYS A 638 10.69 -10.45 -55.84
N GLU A 639 9.84 -9.42 -55.73
CA GLU A 639 10.25 -8.02 -55.91
C GLU A 639 11.28 -7.59 -54.85
N VAL A 640 11.02 -7.92 -53.58
CA VAL A 640 11.93 -7.65 -52.45
C VAL A 640 13.25 -8.41 -52.61
N GLU A 641 13.19 -9.70 -52.94
CA GLU A 641 14.37 -10.54 -53.15
C GLU A 641 15.21 -10.08 -54.35
N GLN A 642 14.58 -9.62 -55.43
CA GLN A 642 15.29 -9.05 -56.59
C GLN A 642 16.04 -7.77 -56.24
N GLN A 643 15.43 -6.90 -55.42
CA GLN A 643 16.10 -5.72 -54.89
C GLN A 643 17.29 -6.10 -54.00
N PHE A 644 17.12 -7.08 -53.12
CA PHE A 644 18.20 -7.59 -52.28
C PHE A 644 19.36 -8.19 -53.10
N MET A 645 19.05 -9.01 -54.11
CA MET A 645 20.06 -9.60 -54.99
C MET A 645 20.84 -8.55 -55.81
N ALA A 646 20.21 -7.43 -56.15
CA ALA A 646 20.86 -6.33 -56.86
C ALA A 646 21.79 -5.49 -55.96
N CYS A 647 21.53 -5.44 -54.65
CA CYS A 647 22.22 -4.56 -53.71
C CYS A 647 23.19 -5.29 -52.74
N SER A 648 23.04 -6.61 -52.56
CA SER A 648 23.86 -7.39 -51.62
C SER A 648 25.23 -7.77 -52.20
N THR A 649 26.25 -7.83 -51.34
CA THR A 649 27.62 -8.27 -51.69
C THR A 649 27.94 -9.70 -51.24
N ASP A 650 27.02 -10.36 -50.53
CA ASP A 650 27.19 -11.72 -49.99
C ASP A 650 26.68 -12.77 -51.00
N GLU A 651 27.63 -13.38 -51.73
CA GLU A 651 27.34 -14.39 -52.75
C GLU A 651 26.58 -15.61 -52.20
N GLN A 652 26.83 -16.04 -50.96
CA GLN A 652 26.20 -17.22 -50.38
C GLN A 652 24.71 -16.97 -50.09
N ARG A 653 24.40 -15.81 -49.52
CA ARG A 653 23.00 -15.39 -49.27
C ARG A 653 22.23 -15.18 -50.57
N ILE A 654 22.89 -14.65 -51.61
CA ILE A 654 22.30 -14.48 -52.94
C ILE A 654 21.94 -15.85 -53.55
N ILE A 655 22.87 -16.81 -53.57
CA ILE A 655 22.62 -18.15 -54.12
C ILE A 655 21.49 -18.85 -53.35
N HIS A 656 21.50 -18.75 -52.01
CA HIS A 656 20.43 -19.32 -51.19
C HIS A 656 19.06 -18.71 -51.52
N CYS A 657 18.99 -17.37 -51.60
CA CYS A 657 17.78 -16.63 -51.96
C CYS A 657 17.27 -17.02 -53.36
N GLN A 658 18.16 -17.12 -54.36
CA GLN A 658 17.82 -17.53 -55.72
C GLN A 658 17.22 -18.94 -55.76
N ASN A 659 17.85 -19.89 -55.06
CA ASN A 659 17.37 -21.27 -55.00
C ASN A 659 16.01 -21.37 -54.30
N ALA A 660 15.84 -20.64 -53.19
CA ALA A 660 14.56 -20.58 -52.48
C ALA A 660 13.45 -19.98 -53.35
N CYS A 661 13.74 -18.87 -54.03
CA CYS A 661 12.81 -18.21 -54.94
C CYS A 661 12.40 -19.13 -56.09
N ALA A 662 13.36 -19.75 -56.79
CA ALA A 662 13.11 -20.67 -57.90
C ALA A 662 12.37 -21.95 -57.48
N HIS A 663 12.60 -22.43 -56.26
CA HIS A 663 11.85 -23.56 -55.70
C HIS A 663 10.40 -23.16 -55.39
N ARG A 664 10.22 -22.02 -54.73
CA ARG A 664 8.89 -21.47 -54.41
C ARG A 664 8.07 -21.17 -55.66
N SER A 665 8.66 -20.62 -56.72
CA SER A 665 7.98 -20.39 -58.00
C SER A 665 7.43 -21.67 -58.60
N ARG A 666 8.23 -22.74 -58.65
CA ARG A 666 7.77 -24.06 -59.15
C ARG A 666 6.55 -24.60 -58.40
N ILE A 667 6.52 -24.44 -57.08
CA ILE A 667 5.39 -24.88 -56.25
C ILE A 667 4.17 -24.01 -56.50
N VAL A 668 4.33 -22.69 -56.50
CA VAL A 668 3.23 -21.74 -56.70
C VAL A 668 2.62 -21.92 -58.10
N ASP A 669 3.43 -22.08 -59.14
CA ASP A 669 2.97 -22.32 -60.51
C ASP A 669 2.14 -23.61 -60.60
N ALA A 670 2.62 -24.69 -59.96
CA ALA A 670 1.87 -25.94 -59.88
C ALA A 670 0.53 -25.77 -59.12
N CYS A 671 0.49 -24.95 -58.06
CA CYS A 671 -0.74 -24.64 -57.33
C CYS A 671 -1.72 -23.79 -58.16
N ILE A 672 -1.23 -22.82 -58.93
CA ILE A 672 -2.05 -22.04 -59.87
C ILE A 672 -2.66 -22.92 -60.95
N ASP A 673 -1.92 -23.95 -61.39
CA ASP A 673 -2.42 -24.96 -62.31
C ASP A 673 -3.50 -25.89 -61.73
N LEU A 674 -3.81 -25.78 -60.44
CA LEU A 674 -4.96 -26.45 -59.81
C LEU A 674 -6.22 -25.56 -59.74
N LEU A 675 -6.10 -24.25 -59.98
CA LEU A 675 -7.24 -23.33 -59.90
C LEU A 675 -8.23 -23.50 -61.07
N PRO A 676 -9.52 -23.18 -60.91
CA PRO A 676 -10.48 -23.10 -62.01
C PRO A 676 -10.03 -22.14 -63.12
N GLN A 677 -10.39 -22.44 -64.37
CA GLN A 677 -9.95 -21.68 -65.55
C GLN A 677 -10.37 -20.20 -65.50
N VAL A 678 -11.51 -19.89 -64.87
CA VAL A 678 -12.02 -18.53 -64.66
C VAL A 678 -11.12 -17.74 -63.71
N GLU A 679 -10.69 -18.34 -62.60
CA GLU A 679 -9.79 -17.71 -61.63
C GLU A 679 -8.37 -17.53 -62.19
N ARG A 680 -7.89 -18.48 -63.01
CA ARG A 680 -6.62 -18.32 -63.75
C ARG A 680 -6.68 -17.15 -64.73
N GLN A 681 -7.81 -16.97 -65.41
CA GLN A 681 -8.02 -15.84 -66.32
C GLN A 681 -8.12 -14.52 -65.55
N GLN A 682 -8.78 -14.49 -64.38
CA GLN A 682 -8.84 -13.32 -63.49
C GLN A 682 -7.49 -12.94 -62.87
N LEU A 683 -6.66 -13.90 -62.47
CA LEU A 683 -5.29 -13.62 -62.00
C LEU A 683 -4.38 -13.10 -63.13
N ARG A 684 -4.63 -13.53 -64.37
CA ARG A 684 -3.90 -13.06 -65.56
C ARG A 684 -4.45 -11.72 -66.10
N SER A 685 -5.71 -11.38 -65.85
CA SER A 685 -6.38 -10.16 -66.32
C SER A 685 -6.49 -9.04 -65.28
N GLY A 686 -6.48 -9.36 -63.98
CA GLY A 686 -6.53 -8.41 -62.85
C GLY A 686 -5.27 -7.57 -62.64
N LEU A 687 -4.29 -7.71 -63.53
CA LEU A 687 -3.00 -6.98 -63.52
C LEU A 687 -3.10 -5.54 -64.04
N SER A 688 -4.23 -4.85 -63.88
CA SER A 688 -4.38 -3.47 -64.35
C SER A 688 -5.20 -2.53 -63.46
N ASN A 689 -5.53 -2.91 -62.22
CA ASN A 689 -6.06 -1.93 -61.24
C ASN A 689 -5.57 -2.29 -59.83
N ASP A 690 -4.48 -1.66 -59.42
CA ASP A 690 -4.00 -1.68 -58.02
C ASP A 690 -4.15 -0.26 -57.46
N SER A 691 -5.20 -0.02 -56.67
CA SER A 691 -5.30 1.07 -55.67
C SER A 691 -6.68 1.08 -54.99
N SER A 692 -6.92 0.16 -54.06
CA SER A 692 -7.65 0.40 -52.78
C SER A 692 -7.96 -0.92 -52.05
N PRO A 693 -8.02 -0.90 -50.71
CA PRO A 693 -8.32 -2.09 -49.91
C PRO A 693 -9.83 -2.35 -49.96
N VAL A 694 -10.24 -3.47 -50.57
CA VAL A 694 -11.64 -3.91 -50.50
C VAL A 694 -11.81 -4.82 -49.29
N GLU A 695 -12.34 -4.23 -48.23
CA GLU A 695 -13.16 -4.93 -47.25
C GLU A 695 -14.28 -5.69 -47.99
N LEU A 696 -14.38 -7.00 -47.76
CA LEU A 696 -15.58 -7.75 -48.12
C LEU A 696 -16.09 -8.48 -46.88
N GLY A 697 -16.95 -7.81 -46.12
CA GLY A 697 -17.83 -8.45 -45.18
C GLY A 697 -19.02 -9.06 -45.91
N THR A 698 -19.33 -10.34 -45.64
CA THR A 698 -20.69 -10.78 -45.28
C THR A 698 -20.68 -12.23 -44.77
N THR A 699 -20.85 -12.34 -43.46
CA THR A 699 -21.59 -13.35 -42.68
C THR A 699 -22.24 -14.53 -43.41
N THR A 700 -22.02 -15.74 -42.88
CA THR A 700 -23.08 -16.77 -42.82
C THR A 700 -23.10 -17.36 -41.41
N SER A 701 -24.28 -17.26 -40.78
CA SER A 701 -24.56 -17.65 -39.42
C SER A 701 -24.72 -19.17 -39.31
N LEU A 702 -24.11 -19.80 -38.31
CA LEU A 702 -24.48 -21.12 -37.80
C LEU A 702 -24.24 -21.13 -36.29
N ASP A 703 -25.17 -20.50 -35.56
CA ASP A 703 -25.37 -20.74 -34.14
C ASP A 703 -26.80 -21.26 -33.97
N GLN A 704 -26.92 -22.52 -33.54
CA GLN A 704 -27.97 -23.04 -32.65
C GLN A 704 -27.85 -24.57 -32.54
N MET A 705 -27.30 -25.05 -31.43
CA MET A 705 -27.71 -26.32 -30.85
C MET A 705 -27.84 -26.14 -29.34
N ASP A 706 -29.08 -26.20 -28.89
CA ASP A 706 -29.50 -26.24 -27.49
C ASP A 706 -29.00 -27.52 -26.80
N VAL A 707 -28.55 -27.39 -25.55
CA VAL A 707 -28.49 -28.51 -24.60
C VAL A 707 -29.08 -28.04 -23.28
N GLU A 708 -30.18 -28.68 -22.91
CA GLU A 708 -30.86 -28.53 -21.62
C GLU A 708 -30.09 -29.22 -20.45
N ARG A 709 -30.29 -28.63 -19.26
CA ARG A 709 -30.64 -29.27 -17.95
C ARG A 709 -29.65 -29.27 -16.77
N LEU A 710 -30.26 -28.82 -15.64
CA LEU A 710 -30.28 -29.33 -14.25
C LEU A 710 -29.32 -28.77 -13.19
N ASP A 711 -29.96 -28.49 -12.05
CA ASP A 711 -29.59 -27.68 -10.89
C ASP A 711 -28.69 -28.36 -9.84
N SER A 712 -28.07 -27.48 -9.04
CA SER A 712 -27.87 -27.51 -7.57
C SER A 712 -26.75 -28.34 -6.92
N ALA A 713 -25.79 -27.63 -6.31
CA ALA A 713 -25.08 -27.99 -5.08
C ALA A 713 -24.37 -26.75 -4.47
N PRO A 714 -24.07 -26.73 -3.16
CA PRO A 714 -23.91 -25.50 -2.37
C PRO A 714 -22.48 -24.93 -2.36
N SER A 715 -22.40 -23.62 -2.16
CA SER A 715 -21.18 -22.80 -2.03
C SER A 715 -20.52 -22.92 -0.66
N PRO A 716 -19.18 -23.03 -0.57
CA PRO A 716 -18.43 -22.72 0.66
C PRO A 716 -17.96 -21.26 0.66
N GLU A 717 -17.78 -20.74 1.88
CA GLU A 717 -17.50 -19.35 2.22
C GLU A 717 -16.13 -18.84 1.73
N VAL A 718 -16.13 -17.59 1.27
CA VAL A 718 -14.94 -16.87 0.77
C VAL A 718 -14.16 -16.27 1.93
N ASN A 719 -12.98 -16.84 2.21
CA ASN A 719 -11.97 -16.16 3.02
C ASN A 719 -11.39 -14.98 2.23
N LYS A 720 -11.43 -13.77 2.79
CA LYS A 720 -10.77 -12.59 2.22
C LYS A 720 -9.25 -12.79 2.29
N VAL A 721 -8.60 -12.76 1.14
CA VAL A 721 -7.17 -13.03 0.99
C VAL A 721 -6.40 -11.70 0.86
N LEU A 722 -5.31 -11.51 1.63
CA LEU A 722 -4.49 -10.29 1.60
C LEU A 722 -3.46 -10.28 0.44
N PRO A 723 -3.18 -9.11 -0.17
CA PRO A 723 -2.12 -8.94 -1.17
C PRO A 723 -0.70 -9.01 -0.57
N SER A 724 0.32 -9.15 -1.43
CA SER A 724 1.73 -9.17 -1.04
C SER A 724 2.12 -7.96 -0.17
N PRO A 725 2.84 -8.15 0.97
CA PRO A 725 3.27 -7.11 1.90
C PRO A 725 3.98 -5.93 1.24
N LEU A 726 4.92 -6.20 0.33
CA LEU A 726 5.80 -5.19 -0.30
C LEU A 726 5.08 -4.30 -1.32
N PHE A 727 3.91 -4.74 -1.78
CA PHE A 727 3.19 -4.10 -2.89
C PHE A 727 1.76 -3.71 -2.48
N GLN A 728 1.54 -3.48 -1.19
CA GLN A 728 0.28 -2.92 -0.71
C GLN A 728 0.04 -1.55 -1.35
N THR A 729 -1.11 -1.38 -1.96
CA THR A 729 -1.59 -0.09 -2.45
C THR A 729 -2.50 0.53 -1.38
N SER A 730 -2.37 1.83 -1.12
CA SER A 730 -3.31 2.52 -0.23
C SER A 730 -4.75 2.31 -0.75
N PRO A 731 -5.72 1.97 0.13
CA PRO A 731 -7.10 1.84 -0.30
C PRO A 731 -7.59 3.20 -0.82
N ARG A 732 -7.68 3.36 -2.14
CA ARG A 732 -8.50 4.44 -2.72
C ARG A 732 -9.90 4.27 -2.12
N LYS A 733 -10.35 5.23 -1.31
CA LYS A 733 -11.69 5.29 -0.75
C LYS A 733 -12.71 5.37 -1.91
N ASN A 734 -13.05 4.22 -2.48
CA ASN A 734 -14.17 4.10 -3.41
C ASN A 734 -15.44 4.26 -2.60
N VAL A 735 -15.99 5.49 -2.61
CA VAL A 735 -17.29 5.83 -2.03
C VAL A 735 -18.38 5.14 -2.84
N GLY A 736 -18.62 3.87 -2.51
CA GLY A 736 -19.79 3.12 -2.97
C GLY A 736 -20.99 3.46 -2.11
N ARG A 737 -21.83 4.39 -2.58
CA ARG A 737 -23.19 4.62 -2.06
C ARG A 737 -23.97 3.29 -2.03
N THR A 738 -24.16 2.70 -0.85
CA THR A 738 -25.27 1.78 -0.61
C THR A 738 -26.49 2.60 -0.22
N SER A 739 -27.36 2.86 -1.18
CA SER A 739 -28.70 3.38 -0.95
C SER A 739 -29.55 2.33 -0.22
N LEU A 740 -29.83 2.57 1.06
CA LEU A 740 -30.85 1.85 1.82
C LEU A 740 -32.24 2.23 1.28
N SER A 741 -32.87 1.32 0.55
CA SER A 741 -34.28 1.42 0.20
C SER A 741 -35.14 1.02 1.39
N ARG A 742 -35.92 2.00 1.84
CA ARG A 742 -37.02 1.92 2.80
C ARG A 742 -38.03 0.84 2.39
N GLN A 743 -38.25 -0.17 3.24
CA GLN A 743 -39.43 -1.03 3.16
C GLN A 743 -40.07 -1.13 4.54
N GLU A 744 -41.35 -0.76 4.57
CA GLU A 744 -42.18 -0.65 5.76
C GLU A 744 -42.56 -2.02 6.33
N GLY A 745 -42.97 -1.99 7.60
CA GLY A 745 -42.96 -3.13 8.50
C GLY A 745 -44.02 -4.20 8.24
N LYS A 746 -43.73 -5.39 8.77
CA LYS A 746 -44.71 -6.34 9.29
C LYS A 746 -44.09 -7.15 10.43
N ALA A 747 -44.93 -7.42 11.42
CA ALA A 747 -44.62 -7.71 12.81
C ALA A 747 -44.04 -9.12 13.10
N TYR A 748 -43.38 -9.21 14.27
CA TYR A 748 -42.83 -10.37 14.99
C TYR A 748 -43.81 -11.56 15.18
N PRO A 749 -43.31 -12.78 15.53
CA PRO A 749 -42.96 -13.09 16.93
C PRO A 749 -41.58 -13.78 17.14
N THR A 750 -40.82 -13.19 18.06
CA THR A 750 -40.04 -13.76 19.17
C THR A 750 -39.61 -15.24 19.13
N VAL A 751 -38.31 -15.50 18.93
CA VAL A 751 -37.50 -16.47 19.71
C VAL A 751 -36.07 -15.91 19.81
N SER A 752 -35.68 -15.44 20.99
CA SER A 752 -34.34 -14.92 21.30
C SER A 752 -33.46 -16.04 21.83
N GLY A 753 -32.42 -16.39 21.08
CA GLY A 753 -31.26 -17.15 21.53
C GLY A 753 -30.01 -16.38 21.14
N ARG A 754 -29.67 -15.35 21.91
CA ARG A 754 -28.44 -14.56 21.75
C ARG A 754 -27.36 -15.22 22.61
N VAL A 755 -26.32 -15.73 21.96
CA VAL A 755 -25.05 -16.08 22.62
C VAL A 755 -24.19 -14.83 22.56
N ASP A 756 -24.02 -14.19 23.72
CA ASP A 756 -23.12 -13.07 23.93
C ASP A 756 -21.66 -13.59 23.98
N TYR A 757 -20.82 -13.12 23.06
CA TYR A 757 -19.36 -13.19 23.17
C TYR A 757 -18.79 -11.78 23.06
N PHE A 758 -18.91 -11.00 24.14
CA PHE A 758 -18.05 -9.84 24.42
C PHE A 758 -18.11 -9.57 25.92
N SER A 759 -17.12 -10.11 26.66
CA SER A 759 -16.63 -9.64 27.97
C SER A 759 -15.75 -10.72 28.57
N SER A 760 -14.41 -10.56 28.55
CA SER A 760 -13.45 -11.17 29.48
C SER A 760 -12.00 -10.85 29.08
N ILE A 761 -11.51 -9.63 29.35
CA ILE A 761 -10.06 -9.40 29.57
C ILE A 761 -9.91 -8.38 30.71
N LEU A 762 -10.11 -8.85 31.93
CA LEU A 762 -9.61 -8.25 33.16
C LEU A 762 -9.17 -9.41 34.08
N HIS A 763 -8.03 -9.23 34.75
CA HIS A 763 -7.30 -10.14 35.64
C HIS A 763 -6.14 -10.94 35.02
N GLY A 764 -4.99 -10.27 34.96
CA GLY A 764 -3.70 -10.94 35.17
C GLY A 764 -3.44 -11.07 36.67
N THR A 765 -3.35 -12.30 37.17
CA THR A 765 -2.68 -12.61 38.44
C THR A 765 -1.65 -13.70 38.16
N GLY A 766 -0.38 -13.37 38.41
CA GLY A 766 0.73 -14.30 38.33
C GLY A 766 0.70 -15.27 39.50
N VAL A 767 0.80 -16.56 39.21
CA VAL A 767 1.06 -17.59 40.22
C VAL A 767 2.53 -17.95 40.14
N MET A 768 3.22 -17.73 41.26
CA MET A 768 4.61 -18.15 41.49
C MET A 768 4.68 -19.67 41.59
N SER A 769 5.62 -20.25 40.85
CA SER A 769 6.06 -21.64 40.98
C SER A 769 6.88 -21.79 42.27
N ALA A 770 6.51 -22.75 43.11
CA ALA A 770 7.32 -23.23 44.21
C ALA A 770 7.77 -24.67 43.89
N ASP A 771 9.08 -24.87 43.90
CA ASP A 771 9.76 -26.15 43.79
C ASP A 771 9.34 -27.12 44.89
N ILE A 772 8.99 -28.36 44.51
CA ILE A 772 9.29 -29.55 45.32
C ILE A 772 9.60 -30.71 44.35
N THR A 773 10.81 -31.25 44.48
CA THR A 773 11.13 -32.67 44.19
C THR A 773 11.59 -33.31 45.50
N PRO A 774 11.54 -34.64 45.64
CA PRO A 774 10.96 -35.66 44.76
C PRO A 774 9.56 -36.13 45.16
#